data_AF-A0A518WBV8-F1
#
_entry.id   AF-A0A518WBV8-F1
#
_cell.length_a   1.000
_cell.length_b   1.000
_cell.length_c   1.000
_cell.angle_alpha   90.00
_cell.angle_beta   90.00
_cell.angle_gamma   90.00
#
_symmetry.space_group_name_H-M   'P 1'
#
loop_
_entity.id
_entity.type
_entity.pdbx_description
1 polymer ?
#
loop_
_entity_poly.entity_id
_entity_poly.type
_entity_poly.pdbx_seq_one_letter_code
_entity_poly.pdbx_strand_id
1 'polypeptide(L)'
;MDELEAGIYEHLVTHQFSARLNSLDPTRVQHHPLDPADSHHPLTRHLAALISRALQAVPNGDDKLRHQVELTNRIAEAVATLSPAATDHHDQIADARNLLHAIAAPPTPPAQPTFPQRPTTPLSTGALLVNGRHQPRIGHEVSHEMASAQRVDLLCAFIKWYGLRIVEPAIRELIRRGGKLRVITTTYLGATDQRALDRLAELGADVKVSYETRTTRLHAKAWLFRRGNGLTTAYVGSSNLSKAALVDGVEWNVRISNVEQPHVIDTFTATFEDYWNDPAFETYDAGRDAERLRNALRGERREDAPTPIANLDVRPYPYQAEILADLDAERQVHGRHRNLVVMATGTGKTVVAALDYRRLHRNKTVDSLLFVAHQEQILRQSLSTFRQVMGDGSFGETLVGGQVPKDWTHVFASIQSLHRLEIDPQAYDMVIVDEFHHAEAPTYARLLERLAPRVLLGLTATPDRADGGDVRRWFDGRAAVELHLWEALERQLLAPFQYFGVHDDTDLSHLRWRRGQGYDLADLDGVYTGDDARARIILKAVRDTVDAGRMRALGFCVGIGHAGFMADWFSRHGVPSAAVTSRADRAERDRLLREFKAGKLRVLFTVDLFNEGVDLPMVDTILMLRPTESATIFLQQLGRGLRLDDDKPCLTVLDFIGAQHANFRFDLRWRALTGVSRRAIKAAVEQGFPSLPSGCHVQLDRVAEKIVLDNLRTALPTSKKGLVAELRQLGDIGLAEFLRETGLEVEDIYRSASTGGWTGLRRLAGLDTSTPGPADRELGRAIGRMLHLDDVDRLDLLARVAAGEPPPDGRLWHMLHFDLWGPQAPLAAGEERLNRLWAEPARCAELRQVAEVLRDRIHRVTAPVGVLRVHARYSRNEACAAFGMTNPGSLREGVKWLPAEQADLFFVTLVKSEQHYSPTTMYADRAITERLFQWESQSTTSESSATGQRYVHHAARGSTVHLFVRETRVPDRDLGAPAYLYAGPMTYRQHSGERPMRIVWELATPLPPDLYAAARTIAA
;
A
#
# COMPACT_ATOMS: atom_id res chain seq x y z
N MET A 1 4.19 -42.78 17.35
CA MET A 1 2.81 -43.23 17.56
C MET A 1 2.30 -42.28 18.62
N ASP A 2 1.82 -41.11 18.19
CA ASP A 2 1.73 -39.97 19.08
C ASP A 2 0.51 -40.09 20.00
N GLU A 3 0.77 -40.00 21.30
CA GLU A 3 -0.21 -40.08 22.37
C GLU A 3 -1.26 -38.97 22.20
N LEU A 4 -2.52 -39.29 22.45
CA LEU A 4 -3.55 -38.26 22.64
C LEU A 4 -3.15 -37.40 23.84
N GLU A 5 -2.97 -36.10 23.62
CA GLU A 5 -2.57 -35.14 24.66
C GLU A 5 -3.65 -35.00 25.76
N ALA A 6 -3.27 -34.58 26.96
CA ALA A 6 -4.24 -34.29 28.01
C ALA A 6 -4.98 -32.97 27.71
N GLY A 7 -6.32 -32.98 27.68
CA GLY A 7 -7.11 -31.78 27.40
C GLY A 7 -8.61 -32.01 27.38
N ILE A 8 -9.37 -30.93 27.14
CA ILE A 8 -10.83 -30.98 26.95
C ILE A 8 -11.14 -31.27 25.48
N TYR A 9 -11.99 -32.27 25.23
CA TYR A 9 -12.39 -32.69 23.89
C TYR A 9 -13.90 -32.56 23.68
N GLU A 10 -14.30 -32.00 22.54
CA GLU A 10 -15.71 -31.94 22.09
C GLU A 10 -15.89 -32.63 20.73
N HIS A 11 -15.35 -33.84 20.61
CA HIS A 11 -15.43 -34.65 19.38
C HIS A 11 -16.39 -35.82 19.53
N LEU A 12 -17.09 -36.14 18.45
CA LEU A 12 -17.76 -37.43 18.34
C LEU A 12 -16.70 -38.54 18.30
N VAL A 13 -16.96 -39.62 19.02
CA VAL A 13 -16.10 -40.81 19.02
C VAL A 13 -16.29 -41.57 17.71
N THR A 14 -15.47 -41.24 16.71
CA THR A 14 -15.44 -41.96 15.43
C THR A 14 -14.71 -43.30 15.56
N HIS A 15 -14.83 -44.21 14.59
CA HIS A 15 -14.07 -45.47 14.58
C HIS A 15 -12.55 -45.25 14.66
N GLN A 16 -12.02 -44.25 13.95
CA GLN A 16 -10.61 -43.89 14.00
C GLN A 16 -10.22 -43.36 15.39
N PHE A 17 -11.05 -42.49 15.99
CA PHE A 17 -10.78 -41.92 17.31
C PHE A 17 -10.91 -42.96 18.43
N SER A 18 -11.88 -43.87 18.32
CA SER A 18 -12.05 -45.01 19.22
C SER A 18 -10.82 -45.92 19.24
N ALA A 19 -10.24 -46.23 18.08
CA ALA A 19 -9.00 -47.02 18.01
C ALA A 19 -7.82 -46.35 18.75
N ARG A 20 -7.76 -45.02 18.75
CA ARG A 20 -6.76 -44.23 19.49
C ARG A 20 -7.09 -44.11 20.99
N LEU A 21 -8.36 -44.02 21.36
CA LEU A 21 -8.78 -44.04 22.77
C LEU A 21 -8.50 -45.39 23.42
N ASN A 22 -8.61 -46.48 22.66
CA ASN A 22 -8.33 -47.84 23.16
C ASN A 22 -6.87 -48.08 23.54
N SER A 23 -5.92 -47.22 23.10
CA SER A 23 -4.53 -47.28 23.55
C SER A 23 -4.26 -46.50 24.84
N LEU A 24 -5.26 -45.77 25.37
CA LEU A 24 -5.17 -45.06 26.64
C LEU A 24 -5.77 -45.88 27.78
N ASP A 25 -5.34 -45.59 29.00
CA ASP A 25 -6.00 -46.08 30.21
C ASP A 25 -7.44 -45.53 30.29
N PRO A 26 -8.49 -46.38 30.37
CA PRO A 26 -9.88 -45.94 30.47
C PRO A 26 -10.16 -44.98 31.64
N THR A 27 -9.39 -45.05 32.72
CA THR A 27 -9.53 -44.14 33.88
C THR A 27 -9.15 -42.70 33.56
N ARG A 28 -8.41 -42.49 32.46
CA ARG A 28 -7.99 -41.17 31.97
C ARG A 28 -8.95 -40.56 30.96
N VAL A 29 -10.05 -41.24 30.63
CA VAL A 29 -11.01 -40.80 29.60
C VAL A 29 -12.37 -40.52 30.24
N GLN A 30 -12.85 -39.29 30.07
CA GLN A 30 -14.19 -38.89 30.49
C GLN A 30 -15.12 -38.79 29.29
N HIS A 31 -16.31 -39.40 29.40
CA HIS A 31 -17.35 -39.36 28.37
C HIS A 31 -18.61 -38.66 28.92
N HIS A 32 -19.28 -37.89 28.07
CA HIS A 32 -20.62 -37.36 28.33
C HIS A 32 -21.59 -37.87 27.25
N PRO A 33 -22.79 -38.38 27.60
CA PRO A 33 -23.80 -38.75 26.60
C PRO A 33 -24.26 -37.52 25.80
N LEU A 34 -24.65 -37.73 24.54
CA LEU A 34 -25.27 -36.67 23.73
C LEU A 34 -26.69 -36.39 24.24
N ASP A 35 -27.02 -35.12 24.42
CA ASP A 35 -28.39 -34.69 24.74
C ASP A 35 -29.30 -34.90 23.52
N PRO A 36 -30.41 -35.66 23.60
CA PRO A 36 -31.33 -35.84 22.49
C PRO A 36 -31.84 -34.54 21.87
N ALA A 37 -32.07 -33.49 22.67
CA ALA A 37 -32.58 -32.20 22.18
C ALA A 37 -31.57 -31.47 21.28
N ASP A 38 -30.29 -31.53 21.64
CA ASP A 38 -29.21 -30.79 20.94
C ASP A 38 -28.32 -31.67 20.05
N SER A 39 -28.52 -33.00 20.07
CA SER A 39 -27.70 -34.00 19.37
C SER A 39 -27.54 -33.75 17.86
N HIS A 40 -28.52 -33.10 17.24
CA HIS A 40 -28.52 -32.76 15.83
C HIS A 40 -27.38 -31.79 15.45
N HIS A 41 -26.93 -30.91 16.36
CA HIS A 41 -25.83 -29.97 16.11
C HIS A 41 -24.45 -30.66 15.92
N PRO A 42 -23.92 -31.47 16.87
CA PRO A 42 -22.63 -32.13 16.70
C PRO A 42 -22.63 -33.16 15.56
N LEU A 43 -23.76 -33.83 15.30
CA LEU A 43 -23.93 -34.75 14.17
C LEU A 43 -23.87 -34.02 12.82
N THR A 44 -24.58 -32.88 12.71
CA THR A 44 -24.55 -32.04 11.50
C THR A 44 -23.15 -31.50 11.25
N ARG A 45 -22.44 -31.03 12.28
CA ARG A 45 -21.05 -30.55 12.17
C ARG A 45 -20.11 -31.63 11.64
N HIS A 46 -20.27 -32.88 12.08
CA HIS A 46 -19.48 -34.00 11.59
C HIS A 46 -19.77 -34.32 10.11
N LEU A 47 -21.04 -34.35 9.73
CA LEU A 47 -21.46 -34.61 8.35
C LEU A 47 -21.01 -33.48 7.40
N ALA A 48 -21.16 -32.22 7.81
CA ALA A 48 -20.70 -31.06 7.06
C ALA A 48 -19.19 -31.11 6.79
N ALA A 49 -18.39 -31.50 7.79
CA ALA A 49 -16.94 -31.67 7.61
C ALA A 49 -16.60 -32.80 6.62
N LEU A 50 -17.36 -33.89 6.60
CA LEU A 50 -17.21 -34.98 5.63
C LEU A 50 -17.56 -34.53 4.20
N ILE A 51 -18.71 -33.88 4.03
CA ILE A 51 -19.19 -33.38 2.73
C ILE A 51 -18.21 -32.35 2.18
N SER A 52 -17.74 -31.42 3.01
CA SER A 52 -16.74 -30.42 2.63
C SER A 52 -15.45 -31.07 2.11
N ARG A 53 -14.92 -32.08 2.83
CA ARG A 53 -13.76 -32.86 2.36
C ARG A 53 -14.02 -33.57 1.04
N ALA A 54 -15.20 -34.17 0.87
CA ALA A 54 -15.58 -34.87 -0.36
C ALA A 54 -15.64 -33.90 -1.56
N LEU A 55 -16.25 -32.73 -1.38
CA LEU A 55 -16.31 -31.68 -2.40
C LEU A 55 -14.92 -31.10 -2.74
N GLN A 56 -14.04 -30.96 -1.74
CA GLN A 56 -12.65 -30.50 -1.95
C GLN A 56 -11.78 -31.54 -2.66
N ALA A 57 -12.05 -32.84 -2.43
CA ALA A 57 -11.32 -33.96 -3.02
C ALA A 57 -11.64 -34.19 -4.51
N VAL A 58 -12.69 -33.55 -5.05
CA VAL A 58 -13.00 -33.62 -6.49
C VAL A 58 -11.79 -33.11 -7.29
N PRO A 59 -11.25 -33.91 -8.24
CA PRO A 59 -10.07 -33.56 -9.01
C PRO A 59 -10.20 -32.21 -9.71
N ASN A 60 -9.08 -31.47 -9.79
CA ASN A 60 -9.02 -30.21 -10.52
C ASN A 60 -9.05 -30.47 -12.04
N GLY A 61 -10.04 -29.89 -12.73
CA GLY A 61 -10.23 -29.95 -14.18
C GLY A 61 -11.44 -29.10 -14.61
N ASP A 62 -11.66 -28.96 -15.92
CA ASP A 62 -12.72 -28.10 -16.48
C ASP A 62 -14.14 -28.50 -16.02
N ASP A 63 -14.32 -29.78 -15.67
CA ASP A 63 -15.59 -30.36 -15.20
C ASP A 63 -15.74 -30.41 -13.66
N LYS A 64 -14.80 -29.85 -12.88
CA LYS A 64 -14.82 -29.94 -11.41
C LYS A 64 -16.15 -29.46 -10.81
N LEU A 65 -16.64 -28.31 -11.28
CA LEU A 65 -17.89 -27.72 -10.81
C LEU A 65 -19.09 -28.64 -11.09
N ARG A 66 -19.14 -29.25 -12.28
CA ARG A 66 -20.20 -30.19 -12.65
C ARG A 66 -20.23 -31.38 -11.68
N HIS A 67 -19.07 -31.99 -11.43
CA HIS A 67 -18.98 -33.13 -10.50
C HIS A 67 -19.30 -32.75 -9.05
N GLN A 68 -18.95 -31.54 -8.62
CA GLN A 68 -19.35 -31.04 -7.29
C GLN A 68 -20.87 -30.88 -7.17
N VAL A 69 -21.54 -30.39 -8.21
CA VAL A 69 -23.01 -30.25 -8.24
C VAL A 69 -23.70 -31.60 -8.29
N GLU A 70 -23.23 -32.52 -9.14
CA GLU A 70 -23.76 -33.89 -9.20
C GLU A 70 -23.66 -34.58 -7.84
N LEU A 71 -22.50 -34.45 -7.16
CA LEU A 71 -22.32 -34.98 -5.81
C LEU A 71 -23.30 -34.33 -4.81
N THR A 72 -23.48 -33.01 -4.89
CA THR A 72 -24.38 -32.26 -3.98
C THR A 72 -25.85 -32.66 -4.19
N ASN A 73 -26.32 -32.70 -5.44
CA ASN A 73 -27.70 -33.08 -5.76
C ASN A 73 -27.98 -34.55 -5.38
N ARG A 74 -27.01 -35.46 -5.53
CA ARG A 74 -27.14 -36.85 -5.05
C ARG A 74 -27.26 -36.94 -3.53
N ILE A 75 -26.54 -36.10 -2.80
CA ILE A 75 -26.68 -36.01 -1.33
C ILE A 75 -28.06 -35.46 -0.98
N ALA A 76 -28.51 -34.40 -1.66
CA ALA A 76 -29.84 -33.82 -1.45
C ALA A 76 -30.97 -34.83 -1.72
N GLU A 77 -30.87 -35.60 -2.80
CA GLU A 77 -31.83 -36.67 -3.13
C GLU A 77 -31.85 -37.76 -2.05
N ALA A 78 -30.69 -38.16 -1.53
CA ALA A 78 -30.60 -39.11 -0.43
C ALA A 78 -31.26 -38.58 0.84
N VAL A 79 -31.08 -37.29 1.16
CA VAL A 79 -31.74 -36.64 2.31
C VAL A 79 -33.25 -36.57 2.10
N ALA A 80 -33.73 -36.16 0.92
CA ALA A 80 -35.16 -36.12 0.61
C ALA A 80 -35.83 -37.50 0.68
N THR A 81 -35.11 -38.55 0.30
CA THR A 81 -35.58 -39.93 0.43
C THR A 81 -35.70 -40.35 1.90
N LEU A 82 -34.75 -39.94 2.75
CA LEU A 82 -34.71 -40.30 4.17
C LEU A 82 -35.64 -39.42 5.03
N SER A 83 -35.91 -38.18 4.61
CA SER A 83 -36.76 -37.23 5.33
C SER A 83 -37.61 -36.36 4.37
N PRO A 84 -38.68 -36.92 3.78
CA PRO A 84 -39.52 -36.21 2.81
C PRO A 84 -40.27 -35.00 3.40
N ALA A 85 -40.40 -34.92 4.72
CA ALA A 85 -41.05 -33.81 5.42
C ALA A 85 -40.13 -32.58 5.62
N ALA A 86 -38.83 -32.74 5.41
CA ALA A 86 -37.83 -31.69 5.65
C ALA A 86 -37.27 -31.06 4.36
N THR A 87 -37.21 -31.80 3.26
CA THR A 87 -36.65 -31.36 1.97
C THR A 87 -37.38 -32.03 0.81
N ASP A 88 -37.51 -31.35 -0.33
CA ASP A 88 -38.09 -31.91 -1.54
C ASP A 88 -37.21 -31.69 -2.80
N HIS A 89 -37.75 -32.03 -3.97
CA HIS A 89 -37.02 -31.89 -5.25
C HIS A 89 -36.78 -30.45 -5.69
N HIS A 90 -37.49 -29.46 -5.14
CA HIS A 90 -37.28 -28.04 -5.39
C HIS A 90 -36.03 -27.49 -4.69
N ASP A 91 -35.48 -28.20 -3.70
CA ASP A 91 -34.24 -27.83 -3.01
C ASP A 91 -32.97 -28.20 -3.81
N GLN A 92 -33.12 -28.89 -4.96
CA GLN A 92 -32.00 -29.25 -5.83
C GLN A 92 -31.45 -28.04 -6.59
N ILE A 93 -30.13 -28.05 -6.86
CA ILE A 93 -29.47 -26.98 -7.61
C ILE A 93 -29.90 -27.05 -9.08
N ALA A 94 -30.66 -26.04 -9.53
CA ALA A 94 -31.15 -25.90 -10.91
C ALA A 94 -30.15 -25.21 -11.86
N ASP A 95 -29.42 -24.20 -11.36
CA ASP A 95 -28.33 -23.53 -12.10
C ASP A 95 -27.05 -23.58 -11.27
N ALA A 96 -26.14 -24.44 -11.71
CA ALA A 96 -24.85 -24.66 -11.08
C ALA A 96 -23.78 -23.62 -11.45
N ARG A 97 -24.01 -22.83 -12.51
CA ARG A 97 -23.00 -21.94 -13.09
C ARG A 97 -23.10 -20.52 -12.55
N ASN A 98 -24.29 -20.11 -12.12
CA ASN A 98 -24.55 -18.73 -11.71
C ASN A 98 -25.05 -18.67 -10.27
N LEU A 99 -24.45 -17.77 -9.49
CA LEU A 99 -24.98 -17.36 -8.20
C LEU A 99 -25.81 -16.08 -8.39
N LEU A 100 -27.04 -16.05 -7.87
CA LEU A 100 -27.86 -14.83 -7.92
C LEU A 100 -27.23 -13.73 -7.07
N HIS A 101 -26.74 -12.67 -7.72
CA HIS A 101 -26.01 -11.59 -7.04
C HIS A 101 -26.86 -10.39 -6.63
N ALA A 102 -27.78 -9.96 -7.48
CA ALA A 102 -28.63 -8.80 -7.23
C ALA A 102 -29.84 -8.79 -8.16
N ILE A 103 -30.92 -8.13 -7.72
CA ILE A 103 -32.09 -7.79 -8.52
C ILE A 103 -32.22 -6.27 -8.47
N ALA A 104 -32.25 -5.61 -9.62
CA ALA A 104 -32.45 -4.17 -9.72
C ALA A 104 -33.95 -3.82 -9.73
N ALA A 105 -34.30 -2.61 -9.29
CA ALA A 105 -35.64 -2.07 -9.48
C ALA A 105 -35.89 -1.81 -10.98
N PRO A 106 -37.15 -1.91 -11.45
CA PRO A 106 -37.49 -1.59 -12.84
C PRO A 106 -37.11 -0.13 -13.14
N PRO A 107 -36.34 0.16 -14.21
CA PRO A 107 -35.98 1.52 -14.52
C PRO A 107 -37.16 2.28 -15.11
N THR A 108 -37.21 3.60 -14.93
CA THR A 108 -38.09 4.47 -15.71
C THR A 108 -37.43 4.72 -17.07
N PRO A 109 -38.07 4.39 -18.22
CA PRO A 109 -37.48 4.63 -19.53
C PRO A 109 -37.10 6.11 -19.72
N PRO A 110 -35.92 6.43 -20.29
CA PRO A 110 -34.96 5.55 -20.98
C PRO A 110 -33.80 5.01 -20.10
N ALA A 111 -33.89 5.09 -18.78
CA ALA A 111 -32.79 4.69 -17.90
C ALA A 111 -32.53 3.17 -17.96
N GLN A 112 -31.27 2.77 -17.76
CA GLN A 112 -30.89 1.37 -17.57
C GLN A 112 -31.04 0.96 -16.09
N PRO A 113 -31.31 -0.32 -15.78
CA PRO A 113 -31.38 -0.81 -14.41
C PRO A 113 -30.03 -0.60 -13.70
N THR A 114 -30.08 0.00 -12.51
CA THR A 114 -28.90 0.23 -11.66
C THR A 114 -28.89 -0.78 -10.52
N PHE A 115 -27.77 -1.49 -10.35
CA PHE A 115 -27.60 -2.49 -9.29
C PHE A 115 -26.86 -1.87 -8.09
N PRO A 116 -27.23 -2.24 -6.84
CA PRO A 116 -26.52 -1.78 -5.67
C PRO A 116 -25.10 -2.36 -5.63
N GLN A 117 -24.14 -1.55 -5.19
CA GLN A 117 -22.78 -2.00 -4.92
C GLN A 117 -22.79 -2.97 -3.72
N ARG A 118 -22.08 -4.09 -3.85
CA ARG A 118 -22.00 -5.13 -2.79
C ARG A 118 -20.74 -4.95 -1.94
N PRO A 119 -20.78 -5.33 -0.65
CA PRO A 119 -19.58 -5.45 0.17
C PRO A 119 -18.58 -6.44 -0.45
N THR A 120 -17.30 -6.23 -0.16
CA THR A 120 -16.22 -7.12 -0.61
C THR A 120 -16.34 -8.48 0.05
N THR A 121 -16.79 -8.53 1.31
CA THR A 121 -17.13 -9.78 2.01
C THR A 121 -18.50 -10.30 1.58
N PRO A 122 -18.65 -11.57 1.17
CA PRO A 122 -19.95 -12.14 0.81
C PRO A 122 -21.00 -12.00 1.94
N LEU A 123 -22.23 -11.62 1.59
CA LEU A 123 -23.32 -11.44 2.56
C LEU A 123 -23.63 -12.70 3.39
N SER A 124 -23.32 -13.88 2.86
CA SER A 124 -23.53 -15.19 3.48
C SER A 124 -22.46 -15.61 4.48
N THR A 125 -21.35 -14.87 4.62
CA THR A 125 -20.13 -15.40 5.28
C THR A 125 -19.64 -14.48 6.40
N GLY A 126 -19.37 -15.04 7.57
CA GLY A 126 -18.73 -14.35 8.68
C GLY A 126 -17.26 -14.05 8.38
N ALA A 127 -16.74 -12.97 8.97
CA ALA A 127 -15.34 -12.59 8.77
C ALA A 127 -14.80 -11.87 10.00
N LEU A 128 -13.52 -12.07 10.29
CA LEU A 128 -12.78 -11.20 11.20
C LEU A 128 -12.11 -10.10 10.36
N LEU A 129 -12.46 -8.86 10.65
CA LEU A 129 -11.96 -7.67 9.98
C LEU A 129 -11.03 -6.92 10.94
N VAL A 130 -9.78 -6.77 10.49
CA VAL A 130 -8.67 -6.27 11.33
C VAL A 130 -7.99 -5.01 10.79
N ASN A 131 -8.58 -4.39 9.77
CA ASN A 131 -8.05 -3.21 9.06
C ASN A 131 -6.61 -3.40 8.51
N GLY A 132 -6.23 -4.64 8.16
CA GLY A 132 -4.95 -4.98 7.56
C GLY A 132 -4.77 -4.51 6.09
N ARG A 133 -3.51 -4.45 5.63
CA ARG A 133 -3.16 -4.15 4.22
C ARG A 133 -3.76 -5.22 3.30
N HIS A 134 -4.47 -4.78 2.27
CA HIS A 134 -5.27 -5.64 1.37
C HIS A 134 -6.51 -6.30 1.99
N GLN A 135 -6.89 -5.96 3.23
CA GLN A 135 -8.18 -6.36 3.79
C GLN A 135 -9.26 -5.30 3.57
N PRO A 136 -10.56 -5.67 3.50
CA PRO A 136 -11.65 -4.73 3.44
C PRO A 136 -11.67 -3.84 4.68
N ARG A 137 -11.61 -2.52 4.48
CA ARG A 137 -11.75 -1.55 5.57
C ARG A 137 -13.18 -1.48 6.06
N ILE A 138 -13.36 -1.38 7.37
CA ILE A 138 -14.69 -1.35 7.96
C ILE A 138 -15.51 -0.17 7.46
N GLY A 139 -14.92 1.03 7.34
CA GLY A 139 -15.66 2.19 6.81
C GLY A 139 -16.22 1.96 5.40
N HIS A 140 -15.47 1.25 4.55
CA HIS A 140 -15.88 0.92 3.19
C HIS A 140 -16.91 -0.21 3.16
N GLU A 141 -16.69 -1.28 3.93
CA GLU A 141 -17.64 -2.38 4.06
C GLU A 141 -18.98 -1.89 4.60
N VAL A 142 -18.99 -1.08 5.67
CA VAL A 142 -20.20 -0.45 6.22
C VAL A 142 -20.92 0.40 5.18
N SER A 143 -20.19 1.18 4.37
CA SER A 143 -20.78 1.98 3.29
C SER A 143 -21.42 1.10 2.20
N HIS A 144 -20.81 -0.03 1.84
CA HIS A 144 -21.38 -0.99 0.89
C HIS A 144 -22.54 -1.81 1.48
N GLU A 145 -22.51 -2.13 2.77
CA GLU A 145 -23.62 -2.77 3.47
C GLU A 145 -24.83 -1.81 3.44
N MET A 146 -24.59 -0.52 3.73
CA MET A 146 -25.56 0.54 3.54
C MET A 146 -25.98 0.70 2.08
N ALA A 147 -25.22 0.33 1.06
CA ALA A 147 -25.70 0.43 -0.34
C ALA A 147 -26.85 -0.54 -0.67
N SER A 148 -27.17 -1.52 0.19
CA SER A 148 -28.27 -2.48 -0.02
C SER A 148 -29.25 -2.63 1.16
N ALA A 149 -28.95 -2.08 2.34
CA ALA A 149 -29.80 -2.19 3.52
C ALA A 149 -31.13 -1.40 3.45
N GLN A 150 -32.20 -1.84 4.08
CA GLN A 150 -33.42 -1.03 4.24
C GLN A 150 -33.49 -0.37 5.61
N ARG A 151 -32.87 -1.00 6.60
CA ARG A 151 -32.76 -0.49 7.97
C ARG A 151 -31.36 -0.75 8.49
N VAL A 152 -30.77 0.26 9.10
CA VAL A 152 -29.45 0.22 9.71
C VAL A 152 -29.58 0.65 11.16
N ASP A 153 -29.07 -0.18 12.05
CA ASP A 153 -28.99 0.14 13.47
C ASP A 153 -27.52 0.27 13.87
N LEU A 154 -27.20 1.39 14.50
CA LEU A 154 -25.87 1.72 14.99
C LEU A 154 -25.92 1.85 16.51
N LEU A 155 -25.16 1.00 17.19
CA LEU A 155 -24.88 1.11 18.62
C LEU A 155 -23.42 1.54 18.78
N CYS A 156 -23.16 2.76 19.25
CA CYS A 156 -21.79 3.27 19.26
C CYS A 156 -21.50 4.13 20.50
N ALA A 157 -20.48 3.73 21.25
CA ALA A 157 -20.07 4.42 22.47
C ALA A 157 -19.66 5.87 22.24
N PHE A 158 -18.91 6.16 21.16
CA PHE A 158 -18.64 7.54 20.77
C PHE A 158 -18.65 7.78 19.26
N ILE A 159 -19.07 8.98 18.87
CA ILE A 159 -19.21 9.40 17.48
C ILE A 159 -18.36 10.64 17.23
N LYS A 160 -17.38 10.54 16.33
CA LYS A 160 -16.46 11.64 15.98
C LYS A 160 -16.80 12.23 14.63
N TRP A 161 -16.59 13.54 14.47
CA TRP A 161 -16.86 14.26 13.22
C TRP A 161 -16.16 13.63 12.01
N TYR A 162 -14.85 13.37 12.13
CA TYR A 162 -14.08 12.79 11.03
C TYR A 162 -14.46 11.34 10.71
N GLY A 163 -15.01 10.59 11.67
CA GLY A 163 -15.56 9.25 11.43
C GLY A 163 -16.86 9.30 10.63
N LEU A 164 -17.77 10.20 11.02
CA LEU A 164 -19.04 10.40 10.32
C LEU A 164 -18.83 10.79 8.86
N ARG A 165 -17.89 11.70 8.56
CA ARG A 165 -17.63 12.17 7.20
C ARG A 165 -17.30 11.05 6.20
N ILE A 166 -16.70 9.95 6.67
CA ILE A 166 -16.35 8.81 5.84
C ILE A 166 -17.60 8.08 5.32
N VAL A 167 -18.63 7.95 6.16
CA VAL A 167 -19.85 7.18 5.86
C VAL A 167 -21.05 8.07 5.52
N GLU A 168 -20.94 9.40 5.69
CA GLU A 168 -22.01 10.36 5.42
C GLU A 168 -22.62 10.21 4.01
N PRO A 169 -21.85 10.05 2.91
CA PRO A 169 -22.44 9.85 1.58
C PRO A 169 -23.37 8.64 1.52
N ALA A 170 -22.98 7.52 2.16
CA ALA A 170 -23.77 6.30 2.20
C ALA A 170 -25.03 6.46 3.07
N ILE A 171 -24.94 7.18 4.19
CA ILE A 171 -26.10 7.52 5.03
C ILE A 171 -27.10 8.37 4.26
N ARG A 172 -26.61 9.41 3.56
CA ARG A 172 -27.44 10.29 2.74
C ARG A 172 -28.18 9.50 1.67
N GLU A 173 -27.48 8.59 0.98
CA GLU A 173 -28.08 7.74 -0.04
C GLU A 173 -29.10 6.74 0.54
N LEU A 174 -28.79 6.11 1.68
CA LEU A 174 -29.69 5.22 2.43
C LEU A 174 -31.02 5.92 2.73
N ILE A 175 -30.97 7.17 3.22
CA ILE A 175 -32.16 7.93 3.59
C ILE A 175 -32.91 8.41 2.32
N ARG A 176 -32.18 8.85 1.29
CA ARG A 176 -32.76 9.32 0.02
C ARG A 176 -33.64 8.26 -0.65
N ARG A 177 -33.27 6.98 -0.56
CA ARG A 177 -34.06 5.86 -1.10
C ARG A 177 -35.17 5.35 -0.17
N GLY A 178 -35.40 6.02 0.97
CA GLY A 178 -36.42 5.66 1.95
C GLY A 178 -35.99 4.64 3.02
N GLY A 179 -34.69 4.36 3.14
CA GLY A 179 -34.17 3.53 4.24
C GLY A 179 -34.11 4.31 5.57
N LYS A 180 -33.97 3.57 6.68
CA LYS A 180 -33.93 4.15 8.04
C LYS A 180 -32.59 3.90 8.73
N LEU A 181 -32.06 4.92 9.41
CA LEU A 181 -30.88 4.83 10.28
C LEU A 181 -31.30 5.14 11.72
N ARG A 182 -31.05 4.19 12.63
CA ARG A 182 -31.26 4.33 14.08
C ARG A 182 -29.91 4.35 14.78
N VAL A 183 -29.65 5.35 15.61
CA VAL A 183 -28.37 5.54 16.30
C VAL A 183 -28.58 5.61 17.81
N ILE A 184 -27.90 4.74 18.56
CA ILE A 184 -27.82 4.82 20.02
C ILE A 184 -26.38 5.20 20.39
N THR A 185 -26.23 6.22 21.23
CA THR A 185 -24.92 6.67 21.73
C THR A 185 -25.00 7.22 23.16
N THR A 186 -23.86 7.65 23.72
CA THR A 186 -23.75 8.15 25.10
C THR A 186 -22.80 9.34 25.19
N THR A 187 -22.94 10.15 26.25
CA THR A 187 -21.98 11.21 26.61
C THR A 187 -20.84 10.73 27.50
N TYR A 188 -20.82 9.45 27.87
CA TYR A 188 -19.78 8.80 28.65
C TYR A 188 -18.38 9.05 28.03
N LEU A 189 -17.40 9.49 28.85
CA LEU A 189 -16.03 9.93 28.47
C LEU A 189 -15.89 11.24 27.67
N GLY A 190 -16.98 11.97 27.39
CA GLY A 190 -16.89 13.25 26.65
C GLY A 190 -16.30 13.14 25.24
N ALA A 191 -16.23 11.91 24.69
CA ALA A 191 -15.54 11.61 23.44
C ALA A 191 -16.40 11.94 22.21
N THR A 192 -17.73 11.92 22.30
CA THR A 192 -18.60 12.26 21.15
C THR A 192 -18.48 13.74 20.76
N ASP A 193 -18.46 14.02 19.46
CA ASP A 193 -18.47 15.38 18.93
C ASP A 193 -19.92 15.83 18.67
N GLN A 194 -20.35 16.93 19.30
CA GLN A 194 -21.69 17.50 19.10
C GLN A 194 -22.03 17.70 17.62
N ARG A 195 -21.10 18.27 16.85
CA ARG A 195 -21.27 18.52 15.40
C ARG A 195 -21.62 17.24 14.63
N ALA A 196 -21.13 16.08 15.07
CA ALA A 196 -21.42 14.81 14.41
C ALA A 196 -22.87 14.35 14.67
N LEU A 197 -23.38 14.53 15.89
CA LEU A 197 -24.77 14.21 16.21
C LEU A 197 -25.75 15.15 15.52
N ASP A 198 -25.45 16.46 15.50
CA ASP A 198 -26.24 17.46 14.78
C ASP A 198 -26.37 17.08 13.30
N ARG A 199 -25.25 16.70 12.68
CA ARG A 199 -25.22 16.30 11.28
C ARG A 199 -25.99 15.01 11.00
N LEU A 200 -25.94 14.02 11.89
CA LEU A 200 -26.74 12.79 11.75
C LEU A 200 -28.24 13.09 11.80
N ALA A 201 -28.67 13.95 12.74
CA ALA A 201 -30.06 14.38 12.83
C ALA A 201 -30.50 15.18 11.59
N GLU A 202 -29.67 16.10 11.10
CA GLU A 202 -29.92 16.85 9.84
C GLU A 202 -30.10 15.94 8.62
N LEU A 203 -29.36 14.82 8.55
CA LEU A 203 -29.47 13.86 7.46
C LEU A 203 -30.79 13.06 7.52
N GLY A 204 -31.48 13.06 8.66
CA GLY A 204 -32.73 12.31 8.88
C GLY A 204 -32.56 11.02 9.67
N ALA A 205 -31.48 10.85 10.45
CA ALA A 205 -31.29 9.70 11.32
C ALA A 205 -32.07 9.86 12.64
N ASP A 206 -32.65 8.77 13.14
CA ASP A 206 -33.23 8.72 14.48
C ASP A 206 -32.11 8.52 15.50
N VAL A 207 -31.80 9.55 16.30
CA VAL A 207 -30.70 9.51 17.27
C VAL A 207 -31.22 9.47 18.70
N LYS A 208 -30.73 8.53 19.50
CA LYS A 208 -30.94 8.46 20.94
C LYS A 208 -29.62 8.56 21.71
N VAL A 209 -29.61 9.37 22.75
CA VAL A 209 -28.42 9.66 23.57
C VAL A 209 -28.72 9.34 25.03
N SER A 210 -27.83 8.59 25.68
CA SER A 210 -27.82 8.49 27.14
C SER A 210 -26.90 9.54 27.74
N TYR A 211 -27.46 10.37 28.62
CA TYR A 211 -26.75 11.42 29.37
C TYR A 211 -26.30 10.96 30.76
N GLU A 212 -26.63 9.72 31.15
CA GLU A 212 -26.45 9.22 32.51
C GLU A 212 -25.07 8.55 32.66
N THR A 213 -24.20 9.09 33.54
CA THR A 213 -22.78 8.69 33.62
C THR A 213 -22.47 7.60 34.66
N ARG A 214 -23.44 7.22 35.51
CA ARG A 214 -23.18 6.40 36.71
C ARG A 214 -23.77 4.98 36.69
N THR A 215 -24.78 4.71 35.87
CA THR A 215 -25.64 3.51 35.96
C THR A 215 -25.52 2.58 34.75
N THR A 216 -25.40 3.13 33.53
CA THR A 216 -25.30 2.36 32.28
C THR A 216 -24.02 2.71 31.50
N ARG A 217 -23.00 1.86 31.60
CA ARG A 217 -21.74 2.02 30.85
C ARG A 217 -21.87 1.41 29.45
N LEU A 218 -22.55 2.11 28.54
CA LEU A 218 -22.64 1.67 27.14
C LEU A 218 -21.26 1.79 26.46
N HIS A 219 -20.60 0.64 26.28
CA HIS A 219 -19.33 0.51 25.53
C HIS A 219 -19.45 -0.40 24.32
N ALA A 220 -20.66 -0.72 23.88
CA ALA A 220 -20.85 -1.54 22.69
C ALA A 220 -20.53 -0.73 21.42
N LYS A 221 -19.95 -1.41 20.43
CA LYS A 221 -19.75 -0.90 19.08
C LYS A 221 -20.26 -1.93 18.12
N ALA A 222 -21.38 -1.61 17.48
CA ALA A 222 -22.03 -2.56 16.63
C ALA A 222 -22.88 -1.92 15.54
N TRP A 223 -22.92 -2.60 14.41
CA TRP A 223 -23.76 -2.28 13.26
C TRP A 223 -24.64 -3.47 12.94
N LEU A 224 -25.91 -3.21 12.61
CA LEU A 224 -26.83 -4.22 12.09
C LEU A 224 -27.48 -3.71 10.81
N PHE A 225 -27.31 -4.48 9.73
CA PHE A 225 -27.82 -4.16 8.39
C PHE A 225 -28.90 -5.15 8.00
N ARG A 226 -30.14 -4.65 7.87
CA ARG A 226 -31.31 -5.48 7.56
C ARG A 226 -31.78 -5.28 6.13
N ARG A 227 -32.12 -6.39 5.47
CA ARG A 227 -32.58 -6.44 4.07
C ARG A 227 -33.82 -7.32 3.99
N GLY A 228 -34.80 -6.91 3.18
CA GLY A 228 -36.04 -7.67 2.96
C GLY A 228 -35.87 -9.01 2.25
N ASN A 229 -34.69 -9.31 1.72
CA ASN A 229 -34.38 -10.59 1.06
C ASN A 229 -33.84 -11.67 2.03
N GLY A 230 -33.90 -11.43 3.34
CA GLY A 230 -33.45 -12.39 4.35
C GLY A 230 -31.94 -12.42 4.59
N LEU A 231 -31.14 -11.55 3.96
CA LEU A 231 -29.70 -11.44 4.20
C LEU A 231 -29.38 -10.33 5.21
N THR A 232 -29.34 -10.70 6.49
CA THR A 232 -29.02 -9.79 7.59
C THR A 232 -27.58 -10.00 8.06
N THR A 233 -26.88 -8.89 8.23
CA THR A 233 -25.46 -8.89 8.60
C THR A 233 -25.24 -7.95 9.78
N ALA A 234 -24.36 -8.34 10.68
CA ALA A 234 -23.97 -7.53 11.83
C ALA A 234 -22.45 -7.43 11.93
N TYR A 235 -21.97 -6.34 12.51
CA TYR A 235 -20.57 -6.13 12.85
C TYR A 235 -20.53 -5.85 14.35
N VAL A 236 -19.73 -6.60 15.09
CA VAL A 236 -19.49 -6.41 16.52
C VAL A 236 -18.00 -6.33 16.74
N GLY A 237 -17.53 -5.33 17.46
CA GLY A 237 -16.10 -5.20 17.70
C GLY A 237 -15.70 -4.00 18.53
N SER A 238 -14.48 -3.53 18.27
CA SER A 238 -13.89 -2.38 18.93
C SER A 238 -14.11 -1.06 18.16
N SER A 239 -14.60 -1.11 16.92
CA SER A 239 -14.68 0.06 16.05
C SER A 239 -15.84 1.01 16.35
N ASN A 240 -15.53 2.17 16.95
CA ASN A 240 -16.46 3.30 17.04
C ASN A 240 -16.65 4.02 15.69
N LEU A 241 -17.61 4.96 15.60
CA LEU A 241 -17.74 5.87 14.47
C LEU A 241 -16.68 6.99 14.57
N SER A 242 -15.42 6.60 14.41
CA SER A 242 -14.27 7.48 14.41
C SER A 242 -13.31 7.12 13.29
N LYS A 243 -12.48 8.07 12.88
CA LYS A 243 -11.49 7.83 11.82
C LYS A 243 -10.53 6.70 12.19
N ALA A 244 -10.01 6.73 13.41
CA ALA A 244 -9.13 5.68 13.91
C ALA A 244 -9.81 4.31 13.77
N ALA A 245 -11.01 4.17 14.30
CA ALA A 245 -11.71 2.88 14.28
C ALA A 245 -12.14 2.37 12.90
N LEU A 246 -12.49 3.27 11.97
CA LEU A 246 -12.99 2.88 10.65
C LEU A 246 -11.88 2.69 9.61
N VAL A 247 -10.68 3.23 9.87
CA VAL A 247 -9.60 3.31 8.87
C VAL A 247 -8.20 3.02 9.42
N ASP A 248 -7.81 3.53 10.60
CA ASP A 248 -6.37 3.61 11.00
C ASP A 248 -5.97 2.68 12.14
N GLY A 249 -6.94 2.27 12.95
CA GLY A 249 -6.75 1.54 14.19
C GLY A 249 -6.62 0.05 13.94
N VAL A 250 -5.79 -0.60 14.77
CA VAL A 250 -5.83 -2.04 14.96
C VAL A 250 -7.14 -2.35 15.70
N GLU A 251 -8.14 -2.70 14.92
CA GLU A 251 -9.51 -2.91 15.40
C GLU A 251 -9.89 -4.34 15.11
N TRP A 252 -10.65 -4.98 16.01
CA TRP A 252 -11.11 -6.34 15.77
C TRP A 252 -12.61 -6.29 15.65
N ASN A 253 -13.11 -6.60 14.46
CA ASN A 253 -14.54 -6.61 14.20
C ASN A 253 -14.94 -7.93 13.59
N VAL A 254 -15.85 -8.61 14.27
CA VAL A 254 -16.45 -9.83 13.78
C VAL A 254 -17.69 -9.43 13.01
N ARG A 255 -17.63 -9.69 11.71
CA ARG A 255 -18.79 -9.70 10.84
C ARG A 255 -19.53 -11.01 11.00
N ILE A 256 -20.82 -10.93 11.24
CA ILE A 256 -21.72 -12.06 11.45
C ILE A 256 -22.75 -12.04 10.33
N SER A 257 -23.01 -13.21 9.75
CA SER A 257 -24.09 -13.41 8.78
C SER A 257 -25.14 -14.33 9.37
N ASN A 258 -26.42 -14.02 9.16
CA ASN A 258 -27.51 -14.89 9.58
C ASN A 258 -27.53 -16.24 8.84
N VAL A 259 -26.86 -16.35 7.68
CA VAL A 259 -26.76 -17.61 6.93
C VAL A 259 -25.88 -18.63 7.67
N GLU A 260 -24.82 -18.17 8.33
CA GLU A 260 -23.92 -19.05 9.10
C GLU A 260 -24.35 -19.17 10.57
N GLN A 261 -24.79 -18.07 11.17
CA GLN A 261 -25.04 -17.96 12.61
C GLN A 261 -26.37 -17.21 12.89
N PRO A 262 -27.53 -17.81 12.55
CA PRO A 262 -28.83 -17.15 12.71
C PRO A 262 -29.12 -16.76 14.17
N HIS A 263 -28.86 -17.67 15.11
CA HIS A 263 -29.11 -17.46 16.54
C HIS A 263 -28.36 -16.24 17.14
N VAL A 264 -27.18 -15.92 16.62
CA VAL A 264 -26.39 -14.75 17.08
C VAL A 264 -27.03 -13.45 16.60
N ILE A 265 -27.53 -13.41 15.36
CA ILE A 265 -28.23 -12.24 14.80
C ILE A 265 -29.57 -12.00 15.52
N ASP A 266 -30.29 -13.06 15.87
CA ASP A 266 -31.55 -12.96 16.62
C ASP A 266 -31.30 -12.37 18.02
N THR A 267 -30.29 -12.87 18.72
CA THR A 267 -29.86 -12.35 20.03
C THR A 267 -29.46 -10.88 19.95
N PHE A 268 -28.67 -10.51 18.93
CA PHE A 268 -28.28 -9.12 18.69
C PHE A 268 -29.51 -8.24 18.48
N THR A 269 -30.43 -8.68 17.62
CA THR A 269 -31.63 -7.90 17.27
C THR A 269 -32.48 -7.65 18.49
N ALA A 270 -32.73 -8.68 19.32
CA ALA A 270 -33.44 -8.53 20.58
C ALA A 270 -32.75 -7.52 21.51
N THR A 271 -31.43 -7.66 21.70
CA THR A 271 -30.63 -6.77 22.56
C THR A 271 -30.66 -5.31 22.09
N PHE A 272 -30.59 -5.07 20.77
CA PHE A 272 -30.67 -3.70 20.24
C PHE A 272 -32.06 -3.09 20.47
N GLU A 273 -33.14 -3.86 20.26
CA GLU A 273 -34.50 -3.37 20.51
C GLU A 273 -34.74 -3.09 22.00
N ASP A 274 -34.14 -3.87 22.91
CA ASP A 274 -34.18 -3.58 24.35
C ASP A 274 -33.53 -2.22 24.66
N TYR A 275 -32.31 -1.95 24.17
CA TYR A 275 -31.67 -0.63 24.33
C TYR A 275 -32.42 0.50 23.63
N TRP A 276 -33.00 0.24 22.47
CA TRP A 276 -33.75 1.25 21.72
C TRP A 276 -35.00 1.71 22.49
N ASN A 277 -35.62 0.81 23.25
CA ASN A 277 -36.83 1.09 24.03
C ASN A 277 -36.55 1.40 25.51
N ASP A 278 -35.30 1.31 25.95
CA ASP A 278 -34.90 1.67 27.31
C ASP A 278 -35.05 3.19 27.54
N PRO A 279 -35.78 3.62 28.59
CA PRO A 279 -35.95 5.02 28.96
C PRO A 279 -34.64 5.79 29.20
N ALA A 280 -33.53 5.11 29.51
CA ALA A 280 -32.22 5.72 29.71
C ALA A 280 -31.61 6.32 28.43
N PHE A 281 -32.15 5.99 27.25
CA PHE A 281 -31.77 6.55 25.96
C PHE A 281 -32.85 7.49 25.42
N GLU A 282 -32.61 8.79 25.57
CA GLU A 282 -33.53 9.86 25.20
C GLU A 282 -33.37 10.23 23.72
N THR A 283 -34.47 10.56 23.03
CA THR A 283 -34.44 11.07 21.65
C THR A 283 -33.73 12.42 21.59
N TYR A 284 -32.73 12.53 20.72
CA TYR A 284 -31.94 13.74 20.51
C TYR A 284 -32.56 14.64 19.43
N ASP A 285 -32.81 15.89 19.78
CA ASP A 285 -33.18 16.96 18.84
C ASP A 285 -32.14 18.08 18.91
N ALA A 286 -31.49 18.40 17.79
CA ALA A 286 -30.42 19.40 17.76
C ALA A 286 -30.91 20.83 18.12
N GLY A 287 -32.18 21.17 17.83
CA GLY A 287 -32.75 22.47 18.18
C GLY A 287 -33.05 22.61 19.67
N ARG A 288 -33.37 21.50 20.36
CA ARG A 288 -33.72 21.49 21.79
C ARG A 288 -32.56 21.13 22.71
N ASP A 289 -31.75 20.14 22.34
CA ASP A 289 -30.84 19.41 23.26
C ASP A 289 -29.36 19.80 23.10
N ALA A 290 -29.03 20.67 22.14
CA ALA A 290 -27.65 21.06 21.81
C ALA A 290 -26.86 21.65 22.99
N GLU A 291 -27.47 22.49 23.84
CA GLU A 291 -26.78 23.05 25.02
C GLU A 291 -26.59 22.00 26.12
N ARG A 292 -27.60 21.16 26.36
CA ARG A 292 -27.55 20.07 27.34
C ARG A 292 -26.42 19.09 27.00
N LEU A 293 -26.31 18.71 25.73
CA LEU A 293 -25.25 17.85 25.22
C LEU A 293 -23.85 18.49 25.40
N ARG A 294 -23.71 19.78 25.06
CA ARG A 294 -22.44 20.50 25.19
C ARG A 294 -21.95 20.54 26.64
N ASN A 295 -22.86 20.75 27.59
CA ASN A 295 -22.54 20.78 29.01
C ASN A 295 -22.14 19.39 29.52
N ALA A 296 -22.85 18.33 29.12
CA ALA A 296 -22.52 16.95 29.48
C ALA A 296 -21.13 16.53 28.96
N LEU A 297 -20.76 16.88 27.72
CA LEU A 297 -19.46 16.51 27.14
C LEU A 297 -18.26 17.29 27.72
N ARG A 298 -18.47 18.52 28.21
CA ARG A 298 -17.40 19.34 28.82
C ARG A 298 -17.01 18.87 30.22
N GLY A 299 -17.95 18.29 30.98
CA GLY A 299 -17.68 17.79 32.34
C GLY A 299 -16.64 16.67 32.41
N GLU A 300 -16.43 15.94 31.32
CA GLU A 300 -15.63 14.71 31.26
C GLU A 300 -14.20 14.91 30.67
N ARG A 301 -13.85 16.08 30.12
CA ARG A 301 -12.61 16.31 29.34
C ARG A 301 -11.39 16.87 30.14
N ARG A 302 -11.30 16.69 31.45
CA ARG A 302 -10.17 17.23 32.25
C ARG A 302 -9.20 16.14 32.71
N GLU A 303 -8.06 16.07 32.01
CA GLU A 303 -6.66 15.82 32.44
C GLU A 303 -5.88 15.05 31.36
N ASP A 304 -4.78 15.63 30.84
CA ASP A 304 -3.49 14.94 30.64
C ASP A 304 -2.45 15.87 29.97
N ALA A 305 -1.23 15.86 30.50
CA ALA A 305 -0.04 16.53 29.96
C ALA A 305 1.09 15.49 29.79
N PRO A 306 1.85 15.45 28.68
CA PRO A 306 2.93 14.48 28.53
C PRO A 306 4.26 14.97 29.09
N THR A 307 5.01 14.05 29.71
CA THR A 307 6.40 14.23 30.18
C THR A 307 7.34 13.43 29.26
N PRO A 308 8.54 13.90 28.87
CA PRO A 308 9.43 13.13 28.00
C PRO A 308 10.36 12.18 28.78
N ILE A 309 10.50 10.95 28.28
CA ILE A 309 11.44 9.92 28.76
C ILE A 309 12.65 9.86 27.80
N ALA A 310 13.86 9.75 28.36
CA ALA A 310 15.13 9.59 27.65
C ALA A 310 15.60 8.13 27.57
N ASN A 311 16.44 7.87 26.56
CA ASN A 311 17.20 6.64 26.23
C ASN A 311 16.39 5.44 25.73
N LEU A 312 15.94 5.51 24.48
CA LEU A 312 15.62 4.33 23.66
C LEU A 312 16.74 4.05 22.65
N ASP A 313 17.11 2.78 22.52
CA ASP A 313 17.91 2.26 21.42
C ASP A 313 17.20 2.54 20.08
N VAL A 314 17.82 3.32 19.20
CA VAL A 314 17.24 3.73 17.91
C VAL A 314 17.34 2.57 16.92
N ARG A 315 16.23 1.87 16.71
CA ARG A 315 16.05 0.85 15.69
C ARG A 315 15.44 1.45 14.42
N PRO A 316 15.91 1.07 13.21
CA PRO A 316 15.27 1.50 11.98
C PRO A 316 13.83 1.00 11.93
N TYR A 317 12.92 1.85 11.46
CA TYR A 317 11.63 1.37 10.98
C TYR A 317 11.82 0.47 9.75
N PRO A 318 10.85 -0.41 9.42
CA PRO A 318 10.97 -1.32 8.28
C PRO A 318 11.35 -0.63 6.96
N TYR A 319 10.78 0.55 6.65
CA TYR A 319 11.12 1.28 5.42
C TYR A 319 12.55 1.86 5.45
N GLN A 320 13.03 2.28 6.62
CA GLN A 320 14.40 2.73 6.77
C GLN A 320 15.35 1.55 6.57
N ALA A 321 14.96 0.34 6.99
CA ALA A 321 15.71 -0.87 6.70
C ALA A 321 15.73 -1.21 5.21
N GLU A 322 14.63 -1.01 4.48
CA GLU A 322 14.56 -1.13 3.00
C GLU A 322 15.52 -0.13 2.33
N ILE A 323 15.43 1.16 2.67
CA ILE A 323 16.32 2.20 2.12
C ILE A 323 17.80 1.89 2.38
N LEU A 324 18.11 1.41 3.59
CA LEU A 324 19.48 1.02 3.92
C LEU A 324 19.93 -0.23 3.13
N ALA A 325 19.02 -1.16 2.82
CA ALA A 325 19.32 -2.32 1.99
C ALA A 325 19.54 -1.94 0.52
N ASP A 326 18.78 -0.98 0.00
CA ASP A 326 18.97 -0.44 -1.35
C ASP A 326 20.32 0.29 -1.46
N LEU A 327 20.68 1.10 -0.45
CA LEU A 327 22.01 1.73 -0.37
C LEU A 327 23.15 0.70 -0.30
N ASP A 328 22.94 -0.43 0.38
CA ASP A 328 23.88 -1.55 0.38
C ASP A 328 23.97 -2.21 -1.00
N ALA A 329 22.86 -2.37 -1.73
CA ALA A 329 22.85 -2.89 -3.09
C ALA A 329 23.61 -1.97 -4.07
N GLU A 330 23.40 -0.65 -3.99
CA GLU A 330 24.16 0.34 -4.76
C GLU A 330 25.67 0.16 -4.59
N ARG A 331 26.13 -0.02 -3.36
CA ARG A 331 27.57 -0.15 -3.05
C ARG A 331 28.12 -1.53 -3.38
N GLN A 332 27.42 -2.60 -3.01
CA GLN A 332 27.95 -3.96 -3.06
C GLN A 332 27.70 -4.65 -4.41
N VAL A 333 26.57 -4.39 -5.05
CA VAL A 333 26.22 -4.99 -6.35
C VAL A 333 26.78 -4.15 -7.48
N HIS A 334 26.61 -2.83 -7.37
CA HIS A 334 26.93 -1.93 -8.49
C HIS A 334 28.25 -1.17 -8.33
N GLY A 335 28.85 -1.14 -7.13
CA GLY A 335 30.08 -0.38 -6.85
C GLY A 335 29.87 1.14 -6.75
N ARG A 336 28.65 1.57 -6.42
CA ARG A 336 28.19 2.96 -6.54
C ARG A 336 28.13 3.59 -5.14
N HIS A 337 29.03 4.54 -4.90
CA HIS A 337 29.25 5.17 -3.59
C HIS A 337 28.73 6.62 -3.50
N ARG A 338 28.22 7.16 -4.61
CA ARG A 338 27.57 8.46 -4.68
C ARG A 338 26.08 8.22 -4.87
N ASN A 339 25.31 8.38 -3.79
CA ASN A 339 23.91 7.97 -3.76
C ASN A 339 23.00 9.14 -3.36
N LEU A 340 21.92 9.33 -4.11
CA LEU A 340 20.85 10.27 -3.80
C LEU A 340 19.67 9.53 -3.20
N VAL A 341 19.28 9.91 -1.98
CA VAL A 341 18.11 9.40 -1.29
C VAL A 341 17.02 10.45 -1.32
N VAL A 342 15.94 10.12 -2.01
CA VAL A 342 14.71 10.92 -2.10
C VAL A 342 13.72 10.37 -1.08
N MET A 343 13.35 11.16 -0.07
CA MET A 343 12.31 10.76 0.89
C MET A 343 11.40 11.93 1.22
N ALA A 344 10.10 11.66 1.32
CA ALA A 344 9.11 12.66 1.71
C ALA A 344 9.49 13.38 3.02
N THR A 345 9.18 14.67 3.11
CA THR A 345 9.52 15.47 4.30
C THR A 345 8.85 14.90 5.56
N GLY A 346 9.58 14.80 6.66
CA GLY A 346 9.04 14.27 7.92
C GLY A 346 9.23 12.75 8.13
N THR A 347 9.80 12.05 7.14
CA THR A 347 10.02 10.58 7.20
C THR A 347 11.38 10.18 7.79
N GLY A 348 12.07 11.08 8.49
CA GLY A 348 13.34 10.76 9.14
C GLY A 348 14.55 10.58 8.21
N LYS A 349 14.67 11.39 7.14
CA LYS A 349 15.88 11.47 6.26
C LYS A 349 17.19 11.44 7.05
N THR A 350 17.27 12.27 8.08
CA THR A 350 18.43 12.37 8.98
C THR A 350 18.70 11.09 9.76
N VAL A 351 17.64 10.37 10.18
CA VAL A 351 17.78 9.09 10.89
C VAL A 351 18.38 8.03 9.97
N VAL A 352 17.91 7.94 8.72
CA VAL A 352 18.48 7.03 7.70
C VAL A 352 19.97 7.34 7.50
N ALA A 353 20.31 8.62 7.30
CA ALA A 353 21.70 9.05 7.11
C ALA A 353 22.61 8.69 8.30
N ALA A 354 22.11 8.86 9.53
CA ALA A 354 22.84 8.49 10.74
C ALA A 354 23.00 6.97 10.90
N LEU A 355 21.95 6.19 10.58
CA LEU A 355 22.00 4.73 10.60
C LEU A 355 22.94 4.16 9.54
N ASP A 356 22.97 4.77 8.35
CA ASP A 356 23.88 4.43 7.26
C ASP A 356 25.33 4.69 7.66
N TYR A 357 25.63 5.89 8.18
CA TYR A 357 26.95 6.21 8.75
C TYR A 357 27.35 5.21 9.84
N ARG A 358 26.46 4.91 10.80
CA ARG A 358 26.71 3.95 11.87
C ARG A 358 27.08 2.56 11.34
N ARG A 359 26.40 2.08 10.29
CA ARG A 359 26.70 0.79 9.64
C ARG A 359 28.07 0.82 8.98
N LEU A 360 28.34 1.84 8.17
CA LEU A 360 29.61 2.00 7.46
C LEU A 360 30.79 2.17 8.42
N HIS A 361 30.62 2.92 9.51
CA HIS A 361 31.63 3.11 10.54
C HIS A 361 31.93 1.81 11.30
N ARG A 362 30.89 1.05 11.68
CA ARG A 362 31.09 -0.30 12.28
C ARG A 362 31.82 -1.26 11.35
N ASN A 363 31.59 -1.15 10.04
CA ASN A 363 32.27 -1.94 9.02
C ASN A 363 33.66 -1.40 8.67
N LYS A 364 34.13 -0.32 9.32
CA LYS A 364 35.41 0.36 9.07
C LYS A 364 35.56 0.90 7.63
N THR A 365 34.43 1.25 7.02
CA THR A 365 34.39 1.86 5.68
C THR A 365 34.59 3.37 5.74
N VAL A 366 34.13 4.02 6.82
CA VAL A 366 34.21 5.47 7.02
C VAL A 366 34.52 5.79 8.49
N ASP A 367 35.38 6.76 8.75
CA ASP A 367 35.72 7.21 10.11
C ASP A 367 35.51 8.72 10.32
N SER A 368 35.35 9.51 9.25
CA SER A 368 35.07 10.95 9.31
C SER A 368 33.82 11.36 8.54
N LEU A 369 33.13 12.40 9.00
CA LEU A 369 31.83 12.85 8.49
C LEU A 369 31.79 14.38 8.29
N LEU A 370 31.34 14.82 7.12
CA LEU A 370 30.90 16.20 6.89
C LEU A 370 29.41 16.22 6.54
N PHE A 371 28.58 16.80 7.42
CA PHE A 371 27.16 17.04 7.17
C PHE A 371 26.93 18.49 6.77
N VAL A 372 26.34 18.72 5.60
CA VAL A 372 26.12 20.04 5.00
C VAL A 372 24.63 20.33 4.91
N ALA A 373 24.22 21.51 5.39
CA ALA A 373 22.87 22.05 5.19
C ALA A 373 22.90 23.58 5.02
N HIS A 374 21.81 24.17 4.54
CA HIS A 374 21.73 25.61 4.28
C HIS A 374 21.31 26.44 5.52
N GLN A 375 20.69 25.83 6.53
CA GLN A 375 20.17 26.51 7.73
C GLN A 375 20.77 25.96 9.03
N GLU A 376 21.06 26.88 9.96
CA GLU A 376 21.58 26.55 11.30
C GLU A 376 20.65 25.64 12.12
N GLN A 377 19.33 25.88 12.04
CA GLN A 377 18.35 25.07 12.77
C GLN A 377 18.38 23.60 12.34
N ILE A 378 18.50 23.34 11.03
CA ILE A 378 18.61 21.99 10.45
C ILE A 378 19.89 21.32 10.96
N LEU A 379 21.03 22.02 10.97
CA LEU A 379 22.29 21.47 11.46
C LEU A 379 22.22 21.04 12.92
N ARG A 380 21.62 21.86 13.80
CA ARG A 380 21.45 21.51 15.22
C ARG A 380 20.54 20.31 15.42
N GLN A 381 19.44 20.23 14.66
CA GLN A 381 18.53 19.08 14.70
C GLN A 381 19.22 17.79 14.19
N SER A 382 19.99 17.90 13.12
CA SER A 382 20.73 16.78 12.56
C SER A 382 21.79 16.26 13.52
N LEU A 383 22.58 17.16 14.13
CA LEU A 383 23.56 16.80 15.15
C LEU A 383 22.92 16.04 16.33
N SER A 384 21.77 16.52 16.83
CA SER A 384 21.04 15.84 17.91
C SER A 384 20.60 14.42 17.51
N THR A 385 20.17 14.24 16.26
CA THR A 385 19.74 12.94 15.74
C THR A 385 20.92 11.96 15.65
N PHE A 386 22.07 12.43 15.15
CA PHE A 386 23.29 11.62 15.08
C PHE A 386 23.76 11.19 16.47
N ARG A 387 23.76 12.09 17.46
CA ARG A 387 24.10 11.76 18.85
C ARG A 387 23.23 10.65 19.44
N GLN A 388 21.91 10.71 19.17
CA GLN A 388 20.97 9.67 19.60
C GLN A 388 21.23 8.32 18.92
N VAL A 389 21.43 8.31 17.59
CA VAL A 389 21.65 7.08 16.81
C VAL A 389 22.99 6.42 17.15
N MET A 390 24.04 7.23 17.37
CA MET A 390 25.37 6.77 17.76
C MET A 390 25.44 6.37 19.24
N GLY A 391 24.51 6.83 20.07
CA GLY A 391 24.54 6.62 21.52
C GLY A 391 25.66 7.40 22.21
N ASP A 392 26.11 8.50 21.59
CA ASP A 392 27.23 9.33 22.04
C ASP A 392 26.83 10.81 22.03
N GLY A 393 26.70 11.40 23.22
CA GLY A 393 26.35 12.81 23.38
C GLY A 393 27.46 13.79 22.98
N SER A 394 28.69 13.32 22.82
CA SER A 394 29.84 14.12 22.39
C SER A 394 30.04 14.13 20.87
N PHE A 395 29.33 13.28 20.14
CA PHE A 395 29.48 13.13 18.70
C PHE A 395 29.21 14.45 17.96
N GLY A 396 30.14 14.85 17.10
CA GLY A 396 29.99 15.96 16.15
C GLY A 396 30.18 17.36 16.70
N GLU A 397 30.71 18.24 15.85
CA GLU A 397 30.94 19.67 16.10
C GLU A 397 30.28 20.54 15.02
N THR A 398 29.95 21.79 15.34
CA THR A 398 29.25 22.71 14.43
C THR A 398 30.15 23.80 13.86
N LEU A 399 29.99 24.07 12.56
CA LEU A 399 30.60 25.20 11.83
C LEU A 399 29.49 26.09 11.27
N VAL A 400 28.88 26.90 12.14
CA VAL A 400 27.80 27.85 11.82
C VAL A 400 27.70 28.91 12.92
N GLY A 401 27.20 30.11 12.59
CA GLY A 401 26.93 31.14 13.60
C GLY A 401 28.15 31.63 14.39
N GLY A 402 29.36 31.53 13.81
CA GLY A 402 30.62 31.92 14.45
C GLY A 402 31.30 30.81 15.27
N GLN A 403 30.69 29.63 15.38
CA GLN A 403 31.34 28.45 15.98
C GLN A 403 32.33 27.81 15.00
N VAL A 404 33.45 27.31 15.52
CA VAL A 404 34.53 26.65 14.75
C VAL A 404 34.86 25.31 15.42
N PRO A 405 34.89 24.19 14.65
CA PRO A 405 35.30 22.88 15.17
C PRO A 405 36.75 22.84 15.68
N LYS A 406 37.03 21.97 16.65
CA LYS A 406 38.37 21.72 17.20
C LYS A 406 39.02 20.48 16.60
N ASP A 407 38.28 19.38 16.54
CA ASP A 407 38.81 18.06 16.16
C ASP A 407 38.61 17.77 14.66
N TRP A 408 37.65 18.46 14.01
CA TRP A 408 37.39 18.38 12.57
C TRP A 408 37.09 16.97 12.01
N THR A 409 36.81 16.00 12.87
CA THR A 409 36.54 14.61 12.46
C THR A 409 35.09 14.41 12.02
N HIS A 410 34.14 14.98 12.78
CA HIS A 410 32.70 14.89 12.54
C HIS A 410 32.11 16.30 12.56
N VAL A 411 31.86 16.89 11.40
CA VAL A 411 31.53 18.32 11.29
C VAL A 411 30.15 18.53 10.66
N PHE A 412 29.34 19.37 11.30
CA PHE A 412 28.02 19.82 10.84
C PHE A 412 28.12 21.30 10.46
N ALA A 413 28.11 21.59 9.16
CA ALA A 413 28.51 22.88 8.65
C ALA A 413 27.49 23.50 7.70
N SER A 414 27.36 24.83 7.77
CA SER A 414 26.54 25.56 6.80
C SER A 414 27.30 25.78 5.50
N ILE A 415 26.61 25.75 4.36
CA ILE A 415 27.24 26.03 3.05
C ILE A 415 27.92 27.42 3.03
N GLN A 416 27.34 28.40 3.74
CA GLN A 416 27.86 29.76 3.82
C GLN A 416 29.19 29.83 4.60
N SER A 417 29.31 29.02 5.65
CA SER A 417 30.55 28.92 6.44
C SER A 417 31.62 28.14 5.68
N LEU A 418 31.25 27.06 5.00
CA LEU A 418 32.18 26.22 4.21
C LEU A 418 32.75 26.94 2.99
N HIS A 419 31.94 27.76 2.31
CA HIS A 419 32.35 28.44 1.08
C HIS A 419 33.55 29.38 1.29
N ARG A 420 33.77 29.86 2.51
CA ARG A 420 34.88 30.77 2.88
C ARG A 420 36.15 30.04 3.30
N LEU A 421 36.14 28.72 3.35
CA LEU A 421 37.24 27.90 3.86
C LEU A 421 37.84 27.01 2.77
N GLU A 422 39.15 26.82 2.84
CA GLU A 422 39.83 25.74 2.13
C GLU A 422 39.77 24.48 2.98
N ILE A 423 39.24 23.41 2.39
CA ILE A 423 39.08 22.11 3.02
C ILE A 423 39.79 21.12 2.10
N ASP A 424 40.62 20.27 2.68
CA ASP A 424 41.26 19.16 1.95
C ASP A 424 40.16 18.30 1.30
N PRO A 425 40.21 18.07 -0.04
CA PRO A 425 39.28 17.21 -0.75
C PRO A 425 39.02 15.85 -0.11
N GLN A 426 40.01 15.28 0.58
CA GLN A 426 39.95 13.94 1.19
C GLN A 426 39.80 13.96 2.72
N ALA A 427 39.54 15.12 3.33
CA ALA A 427 39.41 15.25 4.80
C ALA A 427 38.30 14.36 5.39
N TYR A 428 37.25 14.06 4.61
CA TYR A 428 36.07 13.35 5.07
C TYR A 428 35.78 12.10 4.24
N ASP A 429 35.68 10.95 4.89
CA ASP A 429 35.30 9.69 4.25
C ASP A 429 33.85 9.72 3.77
N MET A 430 32.94 10.30 4.56
CA MET A 430 31.54 10.47 4.22
C MET A 430 31.14 11.93 4.19
N VAL A 431 30.54 12.37 3.09
CA VAL A 431 29.90 13.68 2.97
C VAL A 431 28.40 13.47 2.79
N ILE A 432 27.61 14.12 3.64
CA ILE A 432 26.15 14.09 3.61
C ILE A 432 25.67 15.50 3.35
N VAL A 433 24.80 15.66 2.36
CA VAL A 433 24.27 16.97 1.98
C VAL A 433 22.74 16.90 2.02
N ASP A 434 22.14 17.62 2.96
CA ASP A 434 20.68 17.72 3.10
C ASP A 434 20.11 18.85 2.24
N GLU A 435 18.86 18.67 1.83
CA GLU A 435 18.16 19.45 0.81
C GLU A 435 19.00 19.59 -0.47
N PHE A 436 19.42 18.43 -1.01
CA PHE A 436 20.31 18.34 -2.17
C PHE A 436 19.77 19.01 -3.44
N HIS A 437 18.46 19.31 -3.52
CA HIS A 437 17.89 20.07 -4.63
C HIS A 437 18.51 21.48 -4.80
N HIS A 438 19.27 21.98 -3.82
CA HIS A 438 20.10 23.19 -3.90
C HIS A 438 21.47 23.00 -4.56
N ALA A 439 21.87 21.77 -4.91
CA ALA A 439 23.22 21.44 -5.37
C ALA A 439 23.69 22.22 -6.62
N GLU A 440 22.75 22.66 -7.46
CA GLU A 440 23.00 23.46 -8.65
C GLU A 440 23.39 24.92 -8.36
N ALA A 441 23.17 25.40 -7.14
CA ALA A 441 23.61 26.73 -6.76
C ALA A 441 25.16 26.82 -6.87
N PRO A 442 25.73 27.91 -7.41
CA PRO A 442 27.18 28.02 -7.63
C PRO A 442 28.04 27.82 -6.38
N THR A 443 27.50 28.02 -5.18
CA THR A 443 28.19 27.76 -3.91
C THR A 443 28.23 26.28 -3.56
N TYR A 444 27.15 25.53 -3.82
CA TYR A 444 27.09 24.08 -3.64
C TYR A 444 27.93 23.36 -4.69
N ALA A 445 27.75 23.69 -5.96
CA ALA A 445 28.49 23.06 -7.07
C ALA A 445 30.01 23.14 -6.85
N ARG A 446 30.53 24.33 -6.49
CA ARG A 446 31.95 24.52 -6.17
C ARG A 446 32.45 23.69 -4.99
N LEU A 447 31.61 23.46 -3.98
CA LEU A 447 31.97 22.61 -2.85
C LEU A 447 32.03 21.14 -3.28
N LEU A 448 31.00 20.68 -4.00
CA LEU A 448 30.89 19.29 -4.46
C LEU A 448 31.97 18.92 -5.48
N GLU A 449 32.33 19.84 -6.38
CA GLU A 449 33.44 19.66 -7.33
C GLU A 449 34.80 19.53 -6.64
N ARG A 450 34.97 20.17 -5.47
CA ARG A 450 36.23 20.16 -4.72
C ARG A 450 36.39 18.93 -3.84
N LEU A 451 35.31 18.41 -3.26
CA LEU A 451 35.36 17.28 -2.32
C LEU A 451 35.47 15.94 -3.06
N ALA A 452 36.26 15.01 -2.51
CA ALA A 452 36.46 13.67 -3.03
C ALA A 452 36.26 12.60 -1.94
N PRO A 453 35.06 12.51 -1.32
CA PRO A 453 34.80 11.54 -0.26
C PRO A 453 34.69 10.11 -0.82
N ARG A 454 34.92 9.13 0.05
CA ARG A 454 34.66 7.71 -0.26
C ARG A 454 33.16 7.45 -0.44
N VAL A 455 32.31 8.14 0.31
CA VAL A 455 30.85 8.06 0.24
C VAL A 455 30.25 9.45 0.17
N LEU A 456 29.44 9.71 -0.85
CA LEU A 456 28.63 10.93 -0.98
C LEU A 456 27.15 10.55 -0.87
N LEU A 457 26.44 11.12 0.10
CA LEU A 457 25.02 10.90 0.30
C LEU A 457 24.25 12.21 0.16
N GLY A 458 23.46 12.33 -0.90
CA GLY A 458 22.50 13.43 -1.05
C GLY A 458 21.17 13.06 -0.41
N LEU A 459 20.58 13.94 0.39
CA LEU A 459 19.23 13.78 0.93
C LEU A 459 18.34 14.87 0.34
N THR A 460 17.22 14.49 -0.27
CA THR A 460 16.23 15.46 -0.75
C THR A 460 14.83 14.90 -0.60
N ALA A 461 13.82 15.76 -0.59
CA ALA A 461 12.44 15.31 -0.79
C ALA A 461 12.05 15.22 -2.26
N THR A 462 12.80 15.90 -3.13
CA THR A 462 12.44 16.11 -4.53
C THR A 462 13.71 16.23 -5.38
N PRO A 463 13.94 15.31 -6.34
CA PRO A 463 15.11 15.37 -7.23
C PRO A 463 14.93 16.36 -8.39
N ASP A 464 13.70 16.53 -8.89
CA ASP A 464 13.38 17.44 -9.99
C ASP A 464 13.19 18.88 -9.50
N ARG A 465 13.84 19.86 -10.13
CA ARG A 465 13.69 21.28 -9.78
C ARG A 465 12.57 21.95 -10.58
N ALA A 466 11.99 23.00 -9.99
CA ALA A 466 10.94 23.82 -10.60
C ALA A 466 11.40 24.59 -11.85
N ASP A 467 12.71 24.82 -12.00
CA ASP A 467 13.34 25.49 -13.14
C ASP A 467 13.80 24.51 -14.25
N GLY A 468 13.47 23.22 -14.11
CA GLY A 468 13.80 22.18 -15.08
C GLY A 468 15.22 21.60 -14.95
N GLY A 469 15.98 21.97 -13.92
CA GLY A 469 17.27 21.34 -13.61
C GLY A 469 17.12 19.99 -12.88
N ASP A 470 18.04 19.06 -13.12
CA ASP A 470 18.07 17.74 -12.48
C ASP A 470 19.34 17.55 -11.63
N VAL A 471 19.18 17.42 -10.30
CA VAL A 471 20.31 17.20 -9.38
C VAL A 471 20.87 15.79 -9.45
N ARG A 472 20.17 14.86 -10.10
CA ARG A 472 20.63 13.49 -10.33
C ARG A 472 21.94 13.43 -11.11
N ARG A 473 22.33 14.48 -11.84
CA ARG A 473 23.62 14.56 -12.54
C ARG A 473 24.83 14.35 -11.62
N TRP A 474 24.71 14.66 -10.33
CA TRP A 474 25.77 14.45 -9.33
C TRP A 474 25.89 12.99 -8.88
N PHE A 475 24.96 12.14 -9.32
CA PHE A 475 24.78 10.75 -8.91
C PHE A 475 24.55 9.83 -10.13
N ASP A 476 25.21 10.15 -11.25
CA ASP A 476 25.15 9.38 -12.50
C ASP A 476 23.76 9.36 -13.16
N GLY A 477 22.96 10.42 -12.97
CA GLY A 477 21.67 10.62 -13.64
C GLY A 477 20.48 9.91 -13.01
N ARG A 478 20.57 9.52 -11.74
CA ARG A 478 19.59 8.69 -11.04
C ARG A 478 19.48 8.98 -9.55
N ALA A 479 18.39 8.53 -8.94
CA ALA A 479 18.24 8.44 -7.49
C ALA A 479 18.48 7.00 -7.04
N ALA A 480 19.27 6.80 -5.98
CA ALA A 480 19.54 5.48 -5.43
C ALA A 480 18.29 4.89 -4.76
N VAL A 481 17.52 5.75 -4.09
CA VAL A 481 16.30 5.34 -3.40
C VAL A 481 15.27 6.47 -3.49
N GLU A 482 14.02 6.11 -3.80
CA GLU A 482 12.89 7.04 -3.75
C GLU A 482 11.78 6.46 -2.86
N LEU A 483 11.62 7.01 -1.65
CA LEU A 483 10.49 6.69 -0.78
C LEU A 483 9.31 7.59 -1.15
N HIS A 484 8.28 7.00 -1.75
CA HIS A 484 7.09 7.74 -2.15
C HIS A 484 6.25 8.14 -0.94
N LEU A 485 5.55 9.27 -1.04
CA LEU A 485 4.69 9.79 0.03
C LEU A 485 3.67 8.75 0.53
N TRP A 486 3.15 7.94 -0.39
CA TRP A 486 2.23 6.85 -0.11
C TRP A 486 2.72 5.91 1.00
N GLU A 487 3.96 5.45 0.89
CA GLU A 487 4.54 4.45 1.78
C GLU A 487 4.75 5.04 3.18
N ALA A 488 5.05 6.34 3.24
CA ALA A 488 5.17 7.07 4.50
C ALA A 488 3.83 7.21 5.24
N LEU A 489 2.74 7.38 4.49
CA LEU A 489 1.38 7.45 5.04
C LEU A 489 0.87 6.09 5.48
N GLU A 490 1.10 5.02 4.69
CA GLU A 490 0.72 3.64 5.06
C GLU A 490 1.33 3.24 6.41
N ARG A 491 2.55 3.70 6.67
CA ARG A 491 3.31 3.36 7.87
C ARG A 491 3.09 4.33 9.04
N GLN A 492 2.09 5.23 8.94
CA GLN A 492 1.70 6.22 9.97
C GLN A 492 2.83 7.17 10.43
N LEU A 493 3.83 7.40 9.58
CA LEU A 493 4.95 8.32 9.87
C LEU A 493 4.57 9.78 9.62
N LEU A 494 3.47 9.97 8.90
CA LEU A 494 2.90 11.25 8.53
C LEU A 494 1.43 11.27 8.94
N ALA A 495 0.94 12.46 9.25
CA ALA A 495 -0.48 12.68 9.47
C ALA A 495 -1.25 12.33 8.19
N PRO A 496 -2.24 11.41 8.27
CA PRO A 496 -3.07 11.06 7.13
C PRO A 496 -3.84 12.29 6.59
N PHE A 497 -4.15 12.32 5.30
CA PHE A 497 -4.78 13.49 4.67
C PHE A 497 -6.21 13.23 4.16
N GLN A 498 -7.04 14.26 4.13
CA GLN A 498 -8.34 14.28 3.45
C GLN A 498 -8.28 15.31 2.33
N TYR A 499 -8.27 14.85 1.10
CA TYR A 499 -8.15 15.67 -0.10
C TYR A 499 -9.51 15.90 -0.72
N PHE A 500 -9.85 17.18 -0.93
CA PHE A 500 -11.06 17.59 -1.61
C PHE A 500 -10.68 18.39 -2.84
N GLY A 501 -10.90 17.81 -4.03
CA GLY A 501 -10.81 18.51 -5.30
C GLY A 501 -12.14 19.19 -5.60
N VAL A 502 -12.13 20.52 -5.59
CA VAL A 502 -13.31 21.37 -5.78
C VAL A 502 -13.14 22.16 -7.07
N HIS A 503 -14.15 22.12 -7.93
CA HIS A 503 -14.20 22.94 -9.13
C HIS A 503 -14.39 24.41 -8.77
N ASP A 504 -13.55 25.28 -9.33
CA ASP A 504 -13.53 26.71 -9.03
C ASP A 504 -14.01 27.59 -10.18
N ASP A 505 -14.66 27.00 -11.19
CA ASP A 505 -15.20 27.65 -12.40
C ASP A 505 -14.15 28.47 -13.22
N THR A 506 -12.86 28.32 -12.92
CA THR A 506 -11.80 29.07 -13.61
C THR A 506 -11.37 28.36 -14.90
N ASP A 507 -11.31 29.08 -16.03
CA ASP A 507 -10.80 28.56 -17.30
C ASP A 507 -9.35 29.00 -17.55
N LEU A 508 -8.44 28.04 -17.52
CA LEU A 508 -7.00 28.21 -17.76
C LEU A 508 -6.57 27.55 -19.08
N SER A 509 -7.50 27.00 -19.86
CA SER A 509 -7.18 26.20 -21.04
C SER A 509 -6.57 27.02 -22.19
N HIS A 510 -6.83 28.33 -22.18
CA HIS A 510 -6.38 29.29 -23.19
C HIS A 510 -5.14 30.11 -22.80
N LEU A 511 -4.65 29.96 -21.57
CA LEU A 511 -3.48 30.71 -21.11
C LEU A 511 -2.20 30.23 -21.76
N ARG A 512 -1.21 31.13 -21.86
CA ARG A 512 0.07 30.83 -22.50
C ARG A 512 0.81 29.74 -21.71
N TRP A 513 1.31 28.75 -22.46
CA TRP A 513 2.05 27.61 -21.93
C TRP A 513 3.46 27.56 -22.49
N ARG A 514 4.48 27.47 -21.61
CA ARG A 514 5.88 27.30 -22.00
C ARG A 514 6.36 25.91 -21.63
N ARG A 515 6.87 25.15 -22.60
CA ARG A 515 7.36 23.79 -22.40
C ARG A 515 8.50 23.77 -21.37
N GLY A 516 8.36 22.97 -20.32
CA GLY A 516 9.33 22.85 -19.21
C GLY A 516 9.20 23.92 -18.11
N GLN A 517 8.38 24.95 -18.29
CA GLN A 517 8.16 26.02 -17.29
C GLN A 517 6.68 26.15 -16.86
N GLY A 518 5.75 25.57 -17.62
CA GLY A 518 4.31 25.60 -17.31
C GLY A 518 3.64 26.89 -17.77
N TYR A 519 2.65 27.34 -16.98
CA TYR A 519 1.91 28.58 -17.23
C TYR A 519 2.76 29.85 -17.06
N ASP A 520 2.45 30.89 -17.83
CA ASP A 520 3.00 32.22 -17.59
C ASP A 520 2.43 32.82 -16.29
N LEU A 521 3.31 33.13 -15.32
CA LEU A 521 2.91 33.58 -13.99
C LEU A 521 2.15 34.92 -14.00
N ALA A 522 2.45 35.81 -14.94
CA ALA A 522 1.77 37.10 -15.03
C ALA A 522 0.31 36.93 -15.52
N ASP A 523 0.10 36.02 -16.48
CA ASP A 523 -1.25 35.67 -16.96
C ASP A 523 -2.08 35.05 -15.82
N LEU A 524 -1.47 34.14 -15.05
CA LEU A 524 -2.14 33.52 -13.90
C LEU A 524 -2.49 34.54 -12.80
N ASP A 525 -1.56 35.44 -12.43
CA ASP A 525 -1.81 36.44 -11.38
C ASP A 525 -2.93 37.40 -11.79
N GLY A 526 -3.04 37.74 -13.08
CA GLY A 526 -4.11 38.57 -13.63
C GLY A 526 -5.49 37.90 -13.63
N VAL A 527 -5.56 36.57 -13.77
CA VAL A 527 -6.82 35.81 -13.69
C VAL A 527 -7.27 35.63 -12.23
N TYR A 528 -6.33 35.40 -11.31
CA TYR A 528 -6.69 35.05 -9.92
C TYR A 528 -6.82 36.24 -8.97
N THR A 529 -6.16 37.37 -9.25
CA THR A 529 -6.20 38.53 -8.36
C THR A 529 -7.48 39.34 -8.57
N GLY A 530 -8.25 39.57 -7.51
CA GLY A 530 -9.48 40.38 -7.57
C GLY A 530 -10.72 39.62 -8.05
N ASP A 531 -10.66 38.29 -8.13
CA ASP A 531 -11.82 37.45 -8.42
C ASP A 531 -12.63 37.14 -7.15
N ASP A 532 -13.56 38.04 -6.83
CA ASP A 532 -14.48 37.91 -5.70
C ASP A 532 -15.41 36.68 -5.83
N ALA A 533 -15.72 36.24 -7.06
CA ALA A 533 -16.58 35.08 -7.27
C ALA A 533 -15.86 33.80 -6.87
N ARG A 534 -14.62 33.63 -7.32
CA ARG A 534 -13.75 32.52 -6.91
C ARG A 534 -13.43 32.56 -5.42
N ALA A 535 -13.10 33.72 -4.86
CA ALA A 535 -12.83 33.87 -3.43
C ALA A 535 -14.03 33.49 -2.55
N ARG A 536 -15.26 33.71 -3.03
CA ARG A 536 -16.51 33.26 -2.37
C ARG A 536 -16.65 31.73 -2.40
N ILE A 537 -16.36 31.09 -3.55
CA ILE A 537 -16.37 29.62 -3.67
C ILE A 537 -15.34 29.02 -2.70
N ILE A 538 -14.14 29.58 -2.65
CA ILE A 538 -13.06 29.12 -1.75
C ILE A 538 -13.50 29.21 -0.29
N LEU A 539 -13.99 30.36 0.16
CA LEU A 539 -14.40 30.55 1.55
C LEU A 539 -15.60 29.66 1.93
N LYS A 540 -16.53 29.44 1.00
CA LYS A 540 -17.65 28.51 1.20
C LYS A 540 -17.14 27.08 1.41
N ALA A 541 -16.27 26.60 0.51
CA ALA A 541 -15.67 25.27 0.62
C ALA A 541 -14.91 25.09 1.96
N VAL A 542 -14.17 26.11 2.41
CA VAL A 542 -13.51 26.12 3.72
C VAL A 542 -14.54 25.92 4.85
N ARG A 543 -15.63 26.69 4.89
CA ARG A 543 -16.64 26.62 5.95
C ARG A 543 -17.43 25.30 5.94
N ASP A 544 -17.69 24.77 4.76
CA ASP A 544 -18.40 23.49 4.60
C ASP A 544 -17.52 22.31 5.07
N THR A 545 -16.20 22.42 4.92
CA THR A 545 -15.26 21.31 5.15
C THR A 545 -14.61 21.34 6.54
N VAL A 546 -14.20 22.52 7.04
CA VAL A 546 -13.44 22.68 8.29
C VAL A 546 -14.05 23.74 9.21
N ASP A 547 -13.71 23.69 10.50
CA ASP A 547 -14.06 24.77 11.43
C ASP A 547 -13.13 25.97 11.20
N ALA A 548 -13.59 26.94 10.41
CA ALA A 548 -12.85 28.14 10.06
C ALA A 548 -12.42 28.98 11.29
N GLY A 549 -13.11 28.82 12.43
CA GLY A 549 -12.79 29.50 13.68
C GLY A 549 -11.68 28.83 14.49
N ARG A 550 -11.30 27.59 14.17
CA ARG A 550 -10.25 26.84 14.88
C ARG A 550 -9.08 26.41 14.01
N MET A 551 -9.28 26.27 12.70
CA MET A 551 -8.30 25.75 11.75
C MET A 551 -6.95 26.48 11.79
N ARG A 552 -5.92 25.76 11.36
CA ARG A 552 -4.54 26.23 11.14
C ARG A 552 -4.16 25.99 9.69
N ALA A 553 -4.46 26.96 8.84
CA ALA A 553 -4.36 26.81 7.41
C ALA A 553 -3.13 27.52 6.78
N LEU A 554 -2.54 26.88 5.77
CA LEU A 554 -1.62 27.51 4.82
C LEU A 554 -2.30 27.59 3.44
N GLY A 555 -2.28 28.78 2.82
CA GLY A 555 -2.80 28.99 1.47
C GLY A 555 -1.69 29.29 0.47
N PHE A 556 -1.60 28.50 -0.60
CA PHE A 556 -0.57 28.65 -1.64
C PHE A 556 -1.13 29.38 -2.86
N CYS A 557 -0.69 30.62 -3.05
CA CYS A 557 -1.13 31.55 -4.10
C CYS A 557 -0.13 31.61 -5.27
N VAL A 558 -0.58 32.17 -6.39
CA VAL A 558 0.23 32.35 -7.61
C VAL A 558 1.29 33.45 -7.43
N GLY A 559 0.91 34.57 -6.82
CA GLY A 559 1.75 35.74 -6.69
C GLY A 559 1.50 36.51 -5.40
N ILE A 560 2.33 37.53 -5.16
CA ILE A 560 2.24 38.40 -3.98
C ILE A 560 0.90 39.15 -3.95
N GLY A 561 0.42 39.61 -5.11
CA GLY A 561 -0.86 40.30 -5.25
C GLY A 561 -2.03 39.41 -4.83
N HIS A 562 -2.11 38.20 -5.40
CA HIS A 562 -3.10 37.19 -5.04
C HIS A 562 -3.04 36.82 -3.54
N ALA A 563 -1.85 36.64 -2.95
CA ALA A 563 -1.72 36.33 -1.52
C ALA A 563 -2.27 37.43 -0.62
N GLY A 564 -2.00 38.70 -0.96
CA GLY A 564 -2.57 39.86 -0.26
C GLY A 564 -4.09 39.91 -0.38
N PHE A 565 -4.62 39.75 -1.60
CA PHE A 565 -6.06 39.73 -1.86
C PHE A 565 -6.80 38.67 -1.03
N MET A 566 -6.30 37.44 -0.98
CA MET A 566 -6.94 36.36 -0.20
C MET A 566 -6.88 36.61 1.30
N ALA A 567 -5.77 37.15 1.82
CA ALA A 567 -5.64 37.49 3.23
C ALA A 567 -6.66 38.57 3.66
N ASP A 568 -6.83 39.60 2.83
CA ASP A 568 -7.82 40.66 3.05
C ASP A 568 -9.25 40.12 2.95
N TRP A 569 -9.54 39.32 1.92
CA TRP A 569 -10.86 38.73 1.71
C TRP A 569 -11.30 37.87 2.90
N PHE A 570 -10.45 36.95 3.35
CA PHE A 570 -10.75 36.08 4.48
C PHE A 570 -10.96 36.86 5.77
N SER A 571 -10.10 37.85 6.04
CA SER A 571 -10.19 38.68 7.25
C SER A 571 -11.47 39.50 7.27
N ARG A 572 -11.87 40.11 6.15
CA ARG A 572 -13.14 40.85 6.01
C ARG A 572 -14.36 39.97 6.25
N HIS A 573 -14.25 38.67 5.99
CA HIS A 573 -15.32 37.70 6.19
C HIS A 573 -15.15 36.87 7.48
N GLY A 574 -14.46 37.41 8.48
CA GLY A 574 -14.42 36.86 9.84
C GLY A 574 -13.43 35.71 10.06
N VAL A 575 -12.47 35.50 9.16
CA VAL A 575 -11.39 34.51 9.31
C VAL A 575 -10.05 35.25 9.36
N PRO A 576 -9.48 35.50 10.56
CA PRO A 576 -8.24 36.26 10.71
C PRO A 576 -7.09 35.64 9.91
N SER A 577 -6.58 36.38 8.93
CA SER A 577 -5.61 35.88 7.95
C SER A 577 -4.53 36.90 7.64
N ALA A 578 -3.35 36.45 7.24
CA ALA A 578 -2.26 37.34 6.83
C ALA A 578 -1.48 36.76 5.64
N ALA A 579 -0.89 37.64 4.82
CA ALA A 579 0.02 37.25 3.75
C ALA A 579 1.47 37.26 4.25
N VAL A 580 2.22 36.19 3.99
CA VAL A 580 3.66 36.09 4.27
C VAL A 580 4.39 35.97 2.94
N THR A 581 5.21 36.97 2.62
CA THR A 581 5.89 37.07 1.33
C THR A 581 7.38 37.32 1.49
N SER A 582 8.16 37.15 0.43
CA SER A 582 9.61 37.41 0.42
C SER A 582 10.00 38.87 0.71
N ARG A 583 9.04 39.80 0.67
CA ARG A 583 9.25 41.22 1.01
C ARG A 583 9.18 41.49 2.52
N ALA A 584 8.60 40.59 3.31
CA ALA A 584 8.50 40.75 4.75
C ALA A 584 9.88 40.59 5.40
N ASP A 585 10.22 41.49 6.31
CA ASP A 585 11.47 41.38 7.05
C ASP A 585 11.44 40.21 8.05
N ARG A 586 12.59 39.88 8.65
CA ARG A 586 12.69 38.77 9.59
C ARG A 586 11.82 38.98 10.85
N ALA A 587 11.73 40.22 11.34
CA ALA A 587 11.00 40.53 12.56
C ALA A 587 9.48 40.42 12.36
N GLU A 588 8.97 40.89 11.22
CA GLU A 588 7.57 40.78 10.81
C GLU A 588 7.18 39.31 10.61
N ARG A 589 8.01 38.54 9.91
CA ARG A 589 7.79 37.10 9.72
C ARG A 589 7.75 36.34 11.04
N ASP A 590 8.70 36.59 11.95
CA ASP A 590 8.73 35.96 13.27
C ASP A 590 7.52 36.37 14.13
N ARG A 591 6.99 37.58 13.94
CA ARG A 591 5.74 38.03 14.57
C ARG A 591 4.54 37.26 14.01
N LEU A 592 4.35 37.23 12.70
CA LEU A 592 3.22 36.53 12.06
C LEU A 592 3.21 35.04 12.39
N LEU A 593 4.37 34.39 12.41
CA LEU A 593 4.51 33.00 12.81
C LEU A 593 4.12 32.79 14.28
N ARG A 594 4.51 33.70 15.20
CA ARG A 594 4.08 33.62 16.61
C ARG A 594 2.57 33.80 16.76
N GLU A 595 1.98 34.76 16.05
CA GLU A 595 0.53 35.00 16.08
C GLU A 595 -0.26 33.80 15.51
N PHE A 596 0.25 33.18 14.45
CA PHE A 596 -0.28 31.94 13.89
C PHE A 596 -0.18 30.81 14.91
N LYS A 597 0.99 30.53 15.50
CA LYS A 597 1.15 29.51 16.55
C LYS A 597 0.19 29.74 17.73
N ALA A 598 -0.03 30.99 18.13
CA ALA A 598 -0.82 31.35 19.30
C ALA A 598 -2.36 31.29 19.14
N GLY A 599 -2.92 31.15 17.94
CA GLY A 599 -4.40 31.15 17.78
C GLY A 599 -4.98 32.38 17.12
N LYS A 600 -4.18 33.43 16.98
CA LYS A 600 -4.67 34.76 16.58
C LYS A 600 -4.92 34.84 15.08
N LEU A 601 -4.07 34.18 14.29
CA LEU A 601 -4.26 34.00 12.85
C LEU A 601 -4.68 32.56 12.58
N ARG A 602 -5.68 32.40 11.69
CA ARG A 602 -6.21 31.12 11.23
C ARG A 602 -5.61 30.69 9.90
N VAL A 603 -5.25 31.64 9.03
CA VAL A 603 -4.66 31.37 7.72
C VAL A 603 -3.42 32.21 7.47
N LEU A 604 -2.36 31.60 6.94
CA LEU A 604 -1.25 32.30 6.32
C LEU A 604 -1.25 32.03 4.81
N PHE A 605 -1.39 33.08 4.01
CA PHE A 605 -1.26 33.02 2.55
C PHE A 605 0.18 33.28 2.13
N THR A 606 0.72 32.44 1.25
CA THR A 606 2.12 32.48 0.79
C THR A 606 2.19 32.20 -0.70
N VAL A 607 3.30 32.59 -1.32
CA VAL A 607 3.69 32.13 -2.67
C VAL A 607 4.60 30.92 -2.53
N ASP A 608 5.90 31.14 -2.26
CA ASP A 608 6.89 30.06 -2.15
C ASP A 608 7.67 30.05 -0.82
N LEU A 609 7.43 31.02 0.08
CA LEU A 609 8.27 31.20 1.27
C LEU A 609 8.17 30.04 2.29
N PHE A 610 7.06 29.29 2.28
CA PHE A 610 6.87 28.09 3.09
C PHE A 610 7.14 26.78 2.33
N ASN A 611 7.65 26.85 1.10
CA ASN A 611 8.03 25.65 0.37
C ASN A 611 9.19 24.93 1.07
N GLU A 612 10.03 25.60 1.87
CA GLU A 612 11.19 25.03 2.57
C GLU A 612 11.46 25.67 3.96
N GLY A 613 12.00 24.89 4.91
CA GLY A 613 12.67 25.43 6.10
C GLY A 613 11.82 25.97 7.27
N VAL A 614 10.50 25.80 7.30
CA VAL A 614 9.65 26.23 8.44
C VAL A 614 8.95 25.03 9.09
N ASP A 615 9.11 24.89 10.40
CA ASP A 615 8.53 23.80 11.20
C ASP A 615 7.21 24.24 11.88
N LEU A 616 6.09 23.82 11.29
CA LEU A 616 4.72 24.10 11.74
C LEU A 616 3.89 22.80 11.81
N PRO A 617 4.15 21.90 12.77
CA PRO A 617 3.44 20.62 12.88
C PRO A 617 1.94 20.81 13.10
N MET A 618 1.53 21.89 13.75
CA MET A 618 0.12 22.22 14.04
C MET A 618 -0.75 22.56 12.81
N VAL A 619 -0.18 22.67 11.60
CA VAL A 619 -0.96 22.97 10.38
C VAL A 619 -1.88 21.80 10.06
N ASP A 620 -3.19 22.04 10.12
CA ASP A 620 -4.25 21.06 9.90
C ASP A 620 -4.98 21.20 8.56
N THR A 621 -4.73 22.32 7.84
CA THR A 621 -5.44 22.65 6.60
C THR A 621 -4.47 23.22 5.55
N ILE A 622 -4.59 22.77 4.30
CA ILE A 622 -3.87 23.33 3.15
C ILE A 622 -4.88 23.77 2.09
N LEU A 623 -4.73 25.00 1.60
CA LEU A 623 -5.49 25.55 0.48
C LEU A 623 -4.56 25.66 -0.73
N MET A 624 -4.80 24.84 -1.76
CA MET A 624 -4.08 24.90 -3.03
C MET A 624 -4.85 25.82 -3.97
N LEU A 625 -4.43 27.08 -4.05
CA LEU A 625 -5.14 28.14 -4.78
C LEU A 625 -4.52 28.43 -6.15
N ARG A 626 -3.49 27.66 -6.54
CA ARG A 626 -2.75 27.82 -7.80
C ARG A 626 -2.63 26.49 -8.55
N PRO A 627 -2.57 26.51 -9.90
CA PRO A 627 -2.32 25.32 -10.70
C PRO A 627 -0.87 24.88 -10.52
N THR A 628 -0.64 23.94 -9.61
CA THR A 628 0.71 23.42 -9.32
C THR A 628 0.98 22.20 -10.19
N GLU A 629 1.59 22.40 -11.37
CA GLU A 629 1.93 21.31 -12.30
C GLU A 629 3.01 20.40 -11.73
N SER A 630 4.07 21.01 -11.18
CA SER A 630 5.21 20.29 -10.65
C SER A 630 4.82 19.41 -9.46
N ALA A 631 4.94 18.08 -9.63
CA ALA A 631 4.72 17.11 -8.56
C ALA A 631 5.64 17.38 -7.36
N THR A 632 6.87 17.86 -7.62
CA THR A 632 7.82 18.34 -6.60
C THR A 632 7.20 19.40 -5.72
N ILE A 633 6.73 20.50 -6.30
CA ILE A 633 6.21 21.62 -5.50
C ILE A 633 4.91 21.21 -4.79
N PHE A 634 4.06 20.44 -5.48
CA PHE A 634 2.83 19.92 -4.91
C PHE A 634 3.10 19.06 -3.65
N LEU A 635 4.08 18.15 -3.69
CA LEU A 635 4.47 17.33 -2.54
C LEU A 635 5.13 18.14 -1.44
N GLN A 636 5.96 19.13 -1.76
CA GLN A 636 6.59 20.00 -0.77
C GLN A 636 5.54 20.80 0.01
N GLN A 637 4.57 21.39 -0.69
CA GLN A 637 3.44 22.11 -0.11
C GLN A 637 2.62 21.20 0.79
N LEU A 638 2.22 20.04 0.28
CA LEU A 638 1.46 19.04 1.03
C LEU A 638 2.22 18.56 2.29
N GLY A 639 3.50 18.26 2.15
CA GLY A 639 4.39 17.78 3.21
C GLY A 639 4.51 18.71 4.42
N ARG A 640 4.14 19.99 4.30
CA ARG A 640 4.06 20.93 5.43
C ARG A 640 2.92 20.58 6.38
N GLY A 641 1.79 20.15 5.84
CA GLY A 641 0.62 19.75 6.64
C GLY A 641 0.67 18.31 7.12
N LEU A 642 1.53 17.47 6.55
CA LEU A 642 1.60 16.03 6.84
C LEU A 642 2.43 15.67 8.07
N ARG A 643 3.02 16.63 8.78
CA ARG A 643 3.75 16.34 10.04
C ARG A 643 2.78 15.87 11.13
N LEU A 644 3.19 15.02 12.05
CA LEU A 644 2.35 14.61 13.18
C LEU A 644 2.28 15.73 14.23
N ASP A 645 1.13 15.86 14.89
CA ASP A 645 0.86 16.80 16.00
C ASP A 645 -0.28 16.23 16.84
N ASP A 646 -0.20 16.31 18.17
CA ASP A 646 -1.14 15.63 19.09
C ASP A 646 -2.58 16.12 18.93
N ASP A 647 -2.77 17.39 18.55
CA ASP A 647 -4.08 18.00 18.33
C ASP A 647 -4.59 17.82 16.89
N LYS A 648 -3.83 17.14 16.02
CA LYS A 648 -4.13 17.01 14.58
C LYS A 648 -4.44 15.56 14.18
N PRO A 649 -5.73 15.21 14.02
CA PRO A 649 -6.11 13.86 13.59
C PRO A 649 -5.85 13.61 12.10
N CYS A 650 -5.85 14.65 11.28
CA CYS A 650 -5.59 14.58 9.85
C CYS A 650 -5.29 15.94 9.24
N LEU A 651 -4.60 15.94 8.11
CA LEU A 651 -4.48 17.11 7.25
C LEU A 651 -5.70 17.22 6.33
N THR A 652 -6.41 18.34 6.31
CA THR A 652 -7.43 18.63 5.27
C THR A 652 -6.80 19.41 4.13
N VAL A 653 -6.97 18.96 2.89
CA VAL A 653 -6.45 19.61 1.68
C VAL A 653 -7.63 20.02 0.82
N LEU A 654 -7.73 21.31 0.51
CA LEU A 654 -8.69 21.85 -0.44
C LEU A 654 -7.92 22.27 -1.70
N ASP A 655 -8.13 21.54 -2.80
CA ASP A 655 -7.53 21.83 -4.10
C ASP A 655 -8.57 22.37 -5.07
N PHE A 656 -8.35 23.59 -5.56
CA PHE A 656 -9.27 24.30 -6.43
C PHE A 656 -8.88 24.10 -7.89
N ILE A 657 -9.70 23.31 -8.59
CA ILE A 657 -9.39 22.74 -9.91
C ILE A 657 -10.24 23.42 -10.99
N GLY A 658 -9.60 24.31 -11.75
CA GLY A 658 -10.15 24.90 -12.98
C GLY A 658 -9.93 24.01 -14.22
N ALA A 659 -10.47 24.45 -15.36
CA ALA A 659 -10.22 23.83 -16.66
C ALA A 659 -8.76 24.08 -17.06
N GLN A 660 -7.92 23.04 -17.00
CA GLN A 660 -6.49 23.14 -17.25
C GLN A 660 -6.16 23.11 -18.75
N HIS A 661 -4.98 23.60 -19.09
CA HIS A 661 -4.38 23.48 -20.41
C HIS A 661 -4.11 22.01 -20.73
N ALA A 662 -4.19 21.62 -22.02
CA ALA A 662 -4.07 20.22 -22.44
C ALA A 662 -2.74 19.55 -22.04
N ASN A 663 -1.68 20.35 -21.92
CA ASN A 663 -0.34 19.88 -21.52
C ASN A 663 -0.14 19.76 -20.00
N PHE A 664 -1.11 20.16 -19.17
CA PHE A 664 -1.01 20.03 -17.72
C PHE A 664 -0.96 18.55 -17.32
N ARG A 665 -0.04 18.15 -16.45
CA ARG A 665 0.23 16.74 -16.13
C ARG A 665 -0.34 16.31 -14.79
N PHE A 666 -1.65 16.02 -14.73
CA PHE A 666 -2.28 15.50 -13.51
C PHE A 666 -1.73 14.12 -13.09
N ASP A 667 -1.30 13.29 -14.04
CA ASP A 667 -0.77 11.96 -13.77
C ASP A 667 0.44 11.98 -12.84
N LEU A 668 1.33 12.98 -12.96
CA LEU A 668 2.51 13.10 -12.11
C LEU A 668 2.13 13.38 -10.65
N ARG A 669 1.19 14.31 -10.41
CA ARG A 669 0.70 14.65 -9.05
C ARG A 669 0.00 13.47 -8.40
N TRP A 670 -0.90 12.83 -9.13
CA TRP A 670 -1.71 11.75 -8.59
C TRP A 670 -0.89 10.50 -8.33
N ARG A 671 0.10 10.18 -9.18
CA ARG A 671 1.10 9.12 -8.90
C ARG A 671 1.90 9.44 -7.65
N ALA A 672 2.39 10.67 -7.53
CA ALA A 672 3.14 11.12 -6.36
C ALA A 672 2.31 11.03 -5.06
N LEU A 673 1.01 11.34 -5.12
CA LEU A 673 0.10 11.27 -3.98
C LEU A 673 -0.31 9.85 -3.63
N THR A 674 -0.58 9.01 -4.64
CA THR A 674 -1.24 7.71 -4.46
C THR A 674 -0.31 6.51 -4.59
N GLY A 675 0.94 6.67 -5.04
CA GLY A 675 1.82 5.52 -5.33
C GLY A 675 1.28 4.56 -6.40
N VAL A 676 0.09 4.81 -6.97
CA VAL A 676 -0.55 3.95 -7.95
C VAL A 676 0.20 4.08 -9.26
N SER A 677 0.38 2.95 -9.94
CA SER A 677 1.03 2.93 -11.24
C SER A 677 0.31 3.84 -12.24
N ARG A 678 1.06 4.33 -13.23
CA ARG A 678 0.58 5.24 -14.27
C ARG A 678 -0.67 4.71 -15.00
N ARG A 679 -0.85 3.39 -15.08
CA ARG A 679 -2.01 2.74 -15.71
C ARG A 679 -3.21 2.61 -14.76
N ALA A 680 -2.96 2.31 -13.49
CA ALA A 680 -4.01 2.11 -12.51
C ALA A 680 -4.60 3.43 -12.00
N ILE A 681 -3.92 4.57 -12.21
CA ILE A 681 -4.41 5.86 -11.72
C ILE A 681 -5.77 6.26 -12.29
N LYS A 682 -6.02 5.95 -13.57
CA LYS A 682 -7.33 6.22 -14.19
C LYS A 682 -8.43 5.42 -13.50
N ALA A 683 -8.22 4.11 -13.33
CA ALA A 683 -9.18 3.23 -12.65
C ALA A 683 -9.35 3.63 -11.18
N ALA A 684 -8.28 4.06 -10.51
CA ALA A 684 -8.33 4.56 -9.15
C ALA A 684 -9.21 5.82 -9.05
N VAL A 685 -9.06 6.79 -9.96
CA VAL A 685 -9.93 7.98 -10.00
C VAL A 685 -11.40 7.58 -10.24
N GLU A 686 -11.67 6.73 -11.24
CA GLU A 686 -13.04 6.26 -11.58
C GLU A 686 -13.71 5.47 -10.42
N GLN A 687 -12.92 4.85 -9.54
CA GLN A 687 -13.40 4.08 -8.39
C GLN A 687 -13.34 4.85 -7.06
N GLY A 688 -13.02 6.15 -7.08
CA GLY A 688 -12.94 6.97 -5.86
C GLY A 688 -11.76 6.61 -4.95
N PHE A 689 -10.64 6.19 -5.52
CA PHE A 689 -9.39 5.79 -4.87
C PHE A 689 -9.58 4.71 -3.79
N PRO A 690 -9.96 3.47 -4.16
CA PRO A 690 -10.34 2.42 -3.21
C PRO A 690 -9.17 1.92 -2.34
N SER A 691 -7.93 2.16 -2.77
CA SER A 691 -6.73 1.58 -2.17
C SER A 691 -5.85 2.57 -1.40
N LEU A 692 -6.31 3.79 -1.06
CA LEU A 692 -5.53 4.82 -0.34
C LEU A 692 -4.90 4.30 0.96
N PRO A 693 -3.81 4.89 1.51
CA PRO A 693 -3.25 4.51 2.80
C PRO A 693 -4.27 4.71 3.91
N SER A 694 -4.04 4.08 5.07
CA SER A 694 -4.94 4.26 6.22
C SER A 694 -5.11 5.74 6.52
N GLY A 695 -6.37 6.14 6.62
CA GLY A 695 -6.79 7.45 7.11
C GLY A 695 -6.78 8.50 6.03
N CYS A 696 -6.28 8.14 4.86
CA CYS A 696 -6.28 8.99 3.71
C CYS A 696 -7.62 8.86 2.97
N HIS A 697 -8.15 9.99 2.54
CA HIS A 697 -9.36 10.06 1.75
C HIS A 697 -9.16 11.05 0.62
N VAL A 698 -9.60 10.72 -0.58
CA VAL A 698 -9.63 11.63 -1.72
C VAL A 698 -11.06 11.67 -2.23
N GLN A 699 -11.62 12.87 -2.31
CA GLN A 699 -12.91 13.14 -2.89
C GLN A 699 -12.74 14.23 -3.95
N LEU A 700 -13.17 13.93 -5.17
CA LEU A 700 -13.30 14.91 -6.23
C LEU A 700 -14.78 15.21 -6.41
N ASP A 701 -15.13 16.48 -6.61
CA ASP A 701 -16.47 16.75 -7.13
C ASP A 701 -16.62 16.25 -8.58
N ARG A 702 -17.86 16.14 -9.03
CA ARG A 702 -18.20 15.55 -10.33
C ARG A 702 -17.53 16.25 -11.51
N VAL A 703 -17.32 17.56 -11.43
CA VAL A 703 -16.74 18.34 -12.54
C VAL A 703 -15.22 18.22 -12.52
N ALA A 704 -14.61 18.36 -11.34
CA ALA A 704 -13.19 18.15 -11.12
C ALA A 704 -12.75 16.73 -11.52
N GLU A 705 -13.52 15.70 -11.16
CA GLU A 705 -13.27 14.32 -11.55
C GLU A 705 -13.23 14.16 -13.07
N LYS A 706 -14.21 14.76 -13.79
CA LYS A 706 -14.25 14.72 -15.26
C LYS A 706 -13.03 15.41 -15.88
N ILE A 707 -12.65 16.60 -15.40
CA ILE A 707 -11.46 17.33 -15.87
C ILE A 707 -10.20 16.48 -15.73
N VAL A 708 -10.02 15.86 -14.56
CA VAL A 708 -8.87 14.99 -14.27
C VAL A 708 -8.88 13.77 -15.20
N LEU A 709 -10.03 13.09 -15.36
CA LEU A 709 -10.13 11.90 -16.22
C LEU A 709 -9.86 12.18 -17.69
N ASP A 710 -10.35 13.30 -18.22
CA ASP A 710 -10.14 13.68 -19.63
C ASP A 710 -8.66 14.05 -19.89
N ASN A 711 -7.99 14.69 -18.92
CA ASN A 711 -6.55 14.94 -18.98
C ASN A 711 -5.74 13.63 -18.92
N LEU A 712 -6.05 12.72 -17.99
CA LEU A 712 -5.38 11.43 -17.86
C LEU A 712 -5.50 10.56 -19.12
N ARG A 713 -6.63 10.64 -19.85
CA ARG A 713 -6.81 9.92 -21.13
C ARG A 713 -5.86 10.43 -22.22
N THR A 714 -5.51 11.71 -22.18
CA THR A 714 -4.68 12.38 -23.19
C THR A 714 -3.19 12.24 -22.88
N ALA A 715 -2.80 12.24 -21.60
CA ALA A 715 -1.40 12.24 -21.15
C ALA A 715 -0.69 10.86 -21.11
N LEU A 716 -1.37 9.75 -21.46
CA LEU A 716 -0.85 8.38 -21.34
C LEU A 716 -0.67 7.68 -22.70
N PRO A 717 0.55 7.65 -23.30
CA PRO A 717 0.80 7.00 -24.59
C PRO A 717 1.02 5.49 -24.44
N THR A 718 0.19 4.78 -23.66
CA THR A 718 0.29 3.31 -23.53
C THR A 718 -0.16 2.53 -24.77
N SER A 719 -0.65 3.26 -25.79
CA SER A 719 -1.02 2.65 -27.06
C SER A 719 0.22 2.44 -27.93
N LYS A 720 0.22 1.38 -28.73
CA LYS A 720 1.25 1.13 -29.75
C LYS A 720 1.55 2.37 -30.61
N LYS A 721 0.52 3.14 -30.99
CA LYS A 721 0.68 4.38 -31.76
C LYS A 721 1.39 5.48 -30.96
N GLY A 722 1.06 5.61 -29.67
CA GLY A 722 1.71 6.54 -28.75
C GLY A 722 3.20 6.25 -28.57
N LEU A 723 3.55 5.00 -28.24
CA LEU A 723 4.95 4.56 -28.10
C LEU A 723 5.78 4.83 -29.35
N VAL A 724 5.21 4.57 -30.54
CA VAL A 724 5.88 4.82 -31.82
C VAL A 724 6.09 6.32 -32.07
N ALA A 725 5.10 7.15 -31.72
CA ALA A 725 5.22 8.60 -31.88
C ALA A 725 6.31 9.19 -30.96
N GLU A 726 6.34 8.76 -29.70
CA GLU A 726 7.38 9.16 -28.73
C GLU A 726 8.77 8.77 -29.21
N LEU A 727 8.96 7.52 -29.63
CA LEU A 727 10.27 7.05 -30.11
C LEU A 727 10.72 7.81 -31.37
N ARG A 728 9.80 8.10 -32.30
CA ARG A 728 10.12 8.94 -33.49
C ARG A 728 10.55 10.35 -33.11
N GLN A 729 9.97 10.90 -32.05
CA GLN A 729 10.29 12.24 -31.59
C GLN A 729 11.66 12.30 -30.91
N LEU A 730 12.02 11.27 -30.13
CA LEU A 730 13.31 11.17 -29.45
C LEU A 730 14.46 10.77 -30.38
N GLY A 731 14.16 10.11 -31.50
CA GLY A 731 15.15 9.70 -32.50
C GLY A 731 15.77 8.33 -32.19
N ASP A 732 16.95 8.07 -32.76
CA ASP A 732 17.65 6.79 -32.59
C ASP A 732 18.43 6.74 -31.27
N ILE A 733 17.71 6.41 -30.20
CA ILE A 733 18.25 6.26 -28.85
C ILE A 733 18.17 4.79 -28.37
N GLY A 734 18.94 4.46 -27.33
CA GLY A 734 18.93 3.15 -26.69
C GLY A 734 17.71 2.92 -25.79
N LEU A 735 17.45 1.67 -25.39
CA LEU A 735 16.31 1.31 -24.53
C LEU A 735 16.34 2.05 -23.19
N ALA A 736 17.49 2.05 -22.50
CA ALA A 736 17.63 2.70 -21.20
C ALA A 736 17.35 4.21 -21.26
N GLU A 737 17.84 4.88 -22.32
CA GLU A 737 17.57 6.29 -22.57
C GLU A 737 16.10 6.55 -22.89
N PHE A 738 15.47 5.70 -23.72
CA PHE A 738 14.06 5.83 -24.03
C PHE A 738 13.17 5.70 -22.80
N LEU A 739 13.44 4.73 -21.92
CA LEU A 739 12.68 4.54 -20.68
C LEU A 739 12.82 5.77 -19.75
N ARG A 740 14.03 6.30 -19.62
CA ARG A 740 14.34 7.49 -18.81
C ARG A 740 13.63 8.76 -19.32
N GLU A 741 13.69 9.02 -20.63
CA GLU A 741 13.07 10.22 -21.23
C GLU A 741 11.53 10.15 -21.22
N THR A 742 10.95 8.96 -21.35
CA THR A 742 9.49 8.79 -21.39
C THR A 742 8.85 8.52 -20.02
N GLY A 743 9.66 8.15 -19.03
CA GLY A 743 9.21 7.68 -17.71
C GLY A 743 8.34 6.41 -17.81
N LEU A 744 8.60 5.57 -18.81
CA LEU A 744 7.95 4.27 -18.99
C LEU A 744 8.75 3.18 -18.27
N GLU A 745 8.06 2.12 -17.86
CA GLU A 745 8.71 0.91 -17.38
C GLU A 745 9.03 -0.03 -18.55
N VAL A 746 10.06 -0.87 -18.42
CA VAL A 746 10.44 -1.82 -19.48
C VAL A 746 9.27 -2.74 -19.85
N GLU A 747 8.47 -3.15 -18.86
CA GLU A 747 7.27 -3.97 -19.02
C GLU A 747 6.27 -3.35 -20.00
N ASP A 748 6.16 -2.01 -20.08
CA ASP A 748 5.21 -1.33 -20.96
C ASP A 748 5.49 -1.58 -22.45
N ILE A 749 6.75 -1.85 -22.81
CA ILE A 749 7.16 -2.16 -24.19
C ILE A 749 6.82 -3.62 -24.54
N TYR A 750 6.97 -4.54 -23.60
CA TYR A 750 6.81 -5.99 -23.82
C TYR A 750 5.40 -6.51 -23.50
N ARG A 751 4.54 -5.69 -22.89
CA ARG A 751 3.17 -6.05 -22.49
C ARG A 751 2.23 -6.48 -23.63
N SER A 752 2.60 -6.14 -24.86
CA SER A 752 1.83 -6.42 -26.07
C SER A 752 2.71 -7.13 -27.09
N ALA A 753 2.38 -8.38 -27.39
CA ALA A 753 3.05 -9.16 -28.42
C ALA A 753 2.99 -8.49 -29.80
N SER A 754 2.02 -7.60 -30.04
CA SER A 754 1.91 -6.84 -31.29
C SER A 754 2.93 -5.70 -31.45
N THR A 755 3.59 -5.30 -30.37
CA THR A 755 4.73 -4.37 -30.39
C THR A 755 5.99 -5.11 -30.80
N GLY A 756 6.13 -6.37 -30.38
CA GLY A 756 7.27 -7.22 -30.73
C GLY A 756 8.55 -6.93 -29.95
N GLY A 757 8.43 -6.37 -28.73
CA GLY A 757 9.57 -5.94 -27.91
C GLY A 757 10.17 -4.61 -28.37
N TRP A 758 11.35 -4.30 -27.86
CA TRP A 758 12.10 -3.10 -28.21
C TRP A 758 12.51 -3.07 -29.68
N THR A 759 13.04 -4.18 -30.23
CA THR A 759 13.38 -4.28 -31.66
C THR A 759 12.13 -4.08 -32.53
N GLY A 760 11.01 -4.68 -32.14
CA GLY A 760 9.73 -4.50 -32.84
C GLY A 760 9.25 -3.04 -32.81
N LEU A 761 9.37 -2.36 -31.68
CA LEU A 761 9.04 -0.94 -31.54
C LEU A 761 9.91 -0.05 -32.44
N ARG A 762 11.23 -0.30 -32.48
CA ARG A 762 12.17 0.42 -33.35
C ARG A 762 11.84 0.23 -34.84
N ARG A 763 11.48 -1.00 -35.26
CA ARG A 763 11.02 -1.29 -36.62
C ARG A 763 9.72 -0.53 -36.96
N LEU A 764 8.77 -0.49 -36.04
CA LEU A 764 7.51 0.26 -36.22
C LEU A 764 7.73 1.78 -36.29
N ALA A 765 8.73 2.29 -35.57
CA ALA A 765 9.14 3.68 -35.64
C ALA A 765 9.88 4.02 -36.95
N GLY A 766 10.40 3.03 -37.67
CA GLY A 766 11.21 3.22 -38.88
C GLY A 766 12.70 3.46 -38.58
N LEU A 767 13.15 3.18 -37.35
CA LEU A 767 14.53 3.37 -36.88
C LEU A 767 15.39 2.10 -36.99
N ASP A 768 14.76 0.95 -37.20
CA ASP A 768 15.44 -0.33 -37.44
C ASP A 768 14.89 -0.93 -38.74
N THR A 769 15.79 -1.23 -39.68
CA THR A 769 15.48 -1.77 -41.01
C THR A 769 15.83 -3.26 -41.14
N SER A 770 16.22 -3.92 -40.04
CA SER A 770 16.53 -5.35 -40.03
C SER A 770 15.32 -6.21 -40.46
N THR A 771 15.58 -7.22 -41.28
CA THR A 771 14.56 -8.19 -41.68
C THR A 771 14.43 -9.25 -40.59
N PRO A 772 13.23 -9.49 -40.02
CA PRO A 772 13.03 -10.52 -39.00
C PRO A 772 13.33 -11.92 -39.56
N GLY A 773 14.19 -12.69 -38.90
CA GLY A 773 14.37 -14.11 -39.23
C GLY A 773 13.29 -15.02 -38.63
N PRO A 774 13.42 -16.35 -38.80
CA PRO A 774 12.41 -17.32 -38.36
C PRO A 774 12.20 -17.36 -36.83
N ALA A 775 13.21 -16.99 -36.04
CA ALA A 775 13.15 -17.05 -34.58
C ALA A 775 12.76 -15.72 -33.92
N ASP A 776 12.76 -14.61 -34.68
CA ASP A 776 12.53 -13.25 -34.17
C ASP A 776 11.29 -13.11 -33.26
N ARG A 777 10.14 -13.66 -33.67
CA ARG A 777 8.89 -13.57 -32.89
C ARG A 777 8.92 -14.41 -31.62
N GLU A 778 9.54 -15.60 -31.66
CA GLU A 778 9.69 -16.49 -30.51
C GLU A 778 10.60 -15.84 -29.46
N LEU A 779 11.74 -15.30 -29.90
CA LEU A 779 12.72 -14.60 -29.07
C LEU A 779 12.14 -13.32 -28.46
N GLY A 780 11.44 -12.48 -29.23
CA GLY A 780 10.81 -11.28 -28.69
C GLY A 780 9.82 -11.57 -27.54
N ARG A 781 9.09 -12.70 -27.61
CA ARG A 781 8.24 -13.16 -26.50
C ARG A 781 9.06 -13.70 -25.33
N ALA A 782 10.19 -14.37 -25.60
CA ALA A 782 11.07 -14.86 -24.55
C ALA A 782 11.68 -13.74 -23.71
N ILE A 783 12.15 -12.67 -24.36
CA ILE A 783 12.69 -11.48 -23.69
C ILE A 783 11.67 -10.89 -22.72
N GLY A 784 10.41 -10.75 -23.14
CA GLY A 784 9.33 -10.27 -22.26
C GLY A 784 9.10 -11.16 -21.03
N ARG A 785 9.32 -12.48 -21.13
CA ARG A 785 9.18 -13.42 -20.00
C ARG A 785 10.38 -13.43 -19.06
N MET A 786 11.49 -12.78 -19.43
CA MET A 786 12.73 -12.71 -18.64
C MET A 786 12.90 -11.35 -17.93
N LEU A 787 11.90 -10.47 -17.97
CA LEU A 787 11.99 -9.15 -17.32
C LEU A 787 12.07 -9.22 -15.79
N HIS A 788 11.85 -10.39 -15.18
CA HIS A 788 11.98 -10.61 -13.74
C HIS A 788 13.41 -10.89 -13.27
N LEU A 789 14.37 -11.08 -14.18
CA LEU A 789 15.76 -11.38 -13.81
C LEU A 789 16.36 -10.24 -12.97
N ASP A 790 16.79 -10.57 -11.76
CA ASP A 790 17.35 -9.61 -10.79
C ASP A 790 18.57 -10.16 -10.02
N ASP A 791 19.32 -11.09 -10.65
CA ASP A 791 20.64 -11.50 -10.18
C ASP A 791 21.73 -11.38 -11.25
N VAL A 792 22.94 -11.12 -10.76
CA VAL A 792 24.12 -10.86 -11.59
C VAL A 792 24.54 -12.07 -12.41
N ASP A 793 24.42 -13.30 -11.89
CA ASP A 793 24.93 -14.50 -12.57
C ASP A 793 24.13 -14.80 -13.85
N ARG A 794 22.79 -14.73 -13.78
CA ARG A 794 21.93 -14.91 -14.96
C ARG A 794 22.05 -13.76 -15.95
N LEU A 795 22.20 -12.52 -15.49
CA LEU A 795 22.35 -11.36 -16.37
C LEU A 795 23.72 -11.34 -17.06
N ASP A 796 24.79 -11.75 -16.38
CA ASP A 796 26.13 -11.94 -16.96
C ASP A 796 26.08 -13.04 -18.04
N LEU A 797 25.42 -14.17 -17.75
CA LEU A 797 25.24 -15.23 -18.73
C LEU A 797 24.45 -14.75 -19.95
N LEU A 798 23.36 -13.99 -19.74
CA LEU A 798 22.54 -13.45 -20.80
C LEU A 798 23.34 -12.50 -21.70
N ALA A 799 24.10 -11.59 -21.10
CA ALA A 799 24.95 -10.65 -21.83
C ALA A 799 26.06 -11.37 -22.62
N ARG A 800 26.69 -12.38 -22.02
CA ARG A 800 27.72 -13.22 -22.64
C ARG A 800 27.17 -13.97 -23.86
N VAL A 801 26.06 -14.67 -23.70
CA VAL A 801 25.41 -15.40 -24.81
C VAL A 801 24.96 -14.44 -25.91
N ALA A 802 24.41 -13.28 -25.55
CA ALA A 802 24.01 -12.25 -26.52
C ALA A 802 25.20 -11.58 -27.24
N ALA A 803 26.43 -11.70 -26.72
CA ALA A 803 27.65 -11.24 -27.36
C ALA A 803 28.24 -12.26 -28.36
N GLY A 804 27.63 -13.45 -28.51
CA GLY A 804 28.14 -14.50 -29.38
C GLY A 804 29.08 -15.49 -28.68
N GLU A 805 29.19 -15.42 -27.35
CA GLU A 805 30.04 -16.33 -26.59
C GLU A 805 29.27 -17.56 -26.09
N PRO A 806 29.85 -18.77 -26.13
CA PRO A 806 29.18 -19.97 -25.65
C PRO A 806 28.96 -19.93 -24.12
N PRO A 807 27.81 -20.40 -23.62
CA PRO A 807 27.55 -20.50 -22.20
C PRO A 807 28.43 -21.57 -21.54
N PRO A 808 28.76 -21.45 -20.23
CA PRO A 808 29.38 -22.54 -19.50
C PRO A 808 28.38 -23.70 -19.31
N ASP A 809 28.88 -24.93 -19.27
CA ASP A 809 28.06 -26.10 -18.94
C ASP A 809 27.52 -25.99 -17.50
N GLY A 810 26.24 -26.32 -17.33
CA GLY A 810 25.62 -26.42 -16.02
C GLY A 810 24.18 -25.95 -15.93
N ARG A 811 23.67 -25.91 -14.69
CA ARG A 811 22.28 -25.56 -14.37
C ARG A 811 21.89 -24.15 -14.81
N LEU A 812 22.83 -23.20 -14.76
CA LEU A 812 22.59 -21.80 -15.15
C LEU A 812 22.26 -21.69 -16.66
N TRP A 813 22.96 -22.46 -17.50
CA TRP A 813 22.61 -22.58 -18.92
C TRP A 813 21.24 -23.22 -19.12
N HIS A 814 20.90 -24.28 -18.38
CA HIS A 814 19.59 -24.92 -18.50
C HIS A 814 18.44 -23.94 -18.20
N MET A 815 18.61 -23.07 -17.20
CA MET A 815 17.63 -22.01 -16.88
C MET A 815 17.42 -21.10 -18.10
N LEU A 816 18.50 -20.49 -18.61
CA LEU A 816 18.44 -19.60 -19.77
C LEU A 816 17.85 -20.29 -21.01
N HIS A 817 18.20 -21.57 -21.24
CA HIS A 817 17.65 -22.36 -22.34
C HIS A 817 16.12 -22.45 -22.25
N PHE A 818 15.57 -22.78 -21.08
CA PHE A 818 14.11 -22.88 -20.91
C PHE A 818 13.41 -21.53 -20.98
N ASP A 819 14.08 -20.43 -20.61
CA ASP A 819 13.49 -19.10 -20.74
C ASP A 819 13.38 -18.67 -22.21
N LEU A 820 14.45 -18.88 -22.99
CA LEU A 820 14.52 -18.59 -24.42
C LEU A 820 13.55 -19.44 -25.23
N TRP A 821 13.51 -20.75 -24.96
CA TRP A 821 12.89 -21.74 -25.85
C TRP A 821 11.65 -22.43 -25.28
N GLY A 822 11.32 -22.15 -24.02
CA GLY A 822 10.16 -22.69 -23.33
C GLY A 822 10.46 -23.99 -22.55
N PRO A 823 9.59 -24.36 -21.60
CA PRO A 823 9.85 -25.40 -20.60
C PRO A 823 9.77 -26.85 -21.10
N GLN A 824 9.45 -27.05 -22.39
CA GLN A 824 9.41 -28.35 -23.06
C GLN A 824 10.56 -28.51 -24.07
N ALA A 825 11.43 -27.50 -24.21
CA ALA A 825 12.54 -27.55 -25.15
C ALA A 825 13.58 -28.60 -24.70
N PRO A 826 14.01 -29.53 -25.58
CA PRO A 826 15.02 -30.52 -25.23
C PRO A 826 16.39 -29.88 -25.01
N LEU A 827 16.99 -30.12 -23.84
CA LEU A 827 18.35 -29.64 -23.52
C LEU A 827 19.42 -30.15 -24.51
N ALA A 828 19.20 -31.34 -25.10
CA ALA A 828 20.09 -31.91 -26.13
C ALA A 828 20.17 -31.05 -27.40
N ALA A 829 19.17 -30.20 -27.67
CA ALA A 829 19.16 -29.27 -28.80
C ALA A 829 19.78 -27.90 -28.45
N GLY A 830 20.55 -27.82 -27.36
CA GLY A 830 21.10 -26.56 -26.84
C GLY A 830 21.97 -25.81 -27.86
N GLU A 831 22.89 -26.49 -28.53
CA GLU A 831 23.83 -25.89 -29.50
C GLU A 831 23.11 -25.40 -30.76
N GLU A 832 22.21 -26.20 -31.32
CA GLU A 832 21.38 -25.80 -32.48
C GLU A 832 20.58 -24.54 -32.18
N ARG A 833 19.96 -24.47 -31.00
CA ARG A 833 19.16 -23.32 -30.57
C ARG A 833 20.01 -22.09 -30.29
N LEU A 834 21.23 -22.26 -29.78
CA LEU A 834 22.17 -21.16 -29.60
C LEU A 834 22.54 -20.53 -30.96
N ASN A 835 22.81 -21.35 -31.96
CA ASN A 835 23.05 -20.88 -33.33
C ASN A 835 21.83 -20.15 -33.91
N ARG A 836 20.61 -20.60 -33.60
CA ARG A 836 19.36 -19.90 -33.98
C ARG A 836 19.23 -18.52 -33.32
N LEU A 837 19.70 -18.35 -32.07
CA LEU A 837 19.73 -17.05 -31.42
C LEU A 837 20.73 -16.10 -32.11
N TRP A 838 21.95 -16.59 -32.39
CA TRP A 838 23.00 -15.77 -33.02
C TRP A 838 22.70 -15.39 -34.47
N ALA A 839 21.83 -16.14 -35.14
CA ALA A 839 21.28 -15.77 -36.45
C ALA A 839 20.36 -14.54 -36.41
N GLU A 840 19.98 -14.05 -35.22
CA GLU A 840 19.09 -12.88 -35.01
C GLU A 840 19.85 -11.74 -34.30
N PRO A 841 20.77 -11.03 -34.97
CA PRO A 841 21.65 -10.04 -34.34
C PRO A 841 20.88 -8.87 -33.70
N ALA A 842 19.74 -8.47 -34.25
CA ALA A 842 18.89 -7.44 -33.68
C ALA A 842 18.30 -7.84 -32.32
N ARG A 843 17.99 -9.14 -32.13
CA ARG A 843 17.52 -9.68 -30.85
C ARG A 843 18.65 -9.86 -29.85
N CYS A 844 19.85 -10.21 -30.32
CA CYS A 844 21.04 -10.21 -29.48
C CYS A 844 21.38 -8.80 -28.97
N ALA A 845 21.25 -7.76 -29.81
CA ALA A 845 21.40 -6.38 -29.39
C ALA A 845 20.33 -5.93 -28.37
N GLU A 846 19.08 -6.32 -28.58
CA GLU A 846 17.98 -6.10 -27.62
C GLU A 846 18.23 -6.79 -26.28
N LEU A 847 18.68 -8.06 -26.29
CA LEU A 847 19.02 -8.81 -25.08
C LEU A 847 20.09 -8.12 -24.24
N ARG A 848 21.12 -7.56 -24.86
CA ARG A 848 22.16 -6.79 -24.15
C ARG A 848 21.59 -5.54 -23.49
N GLN A 849 20.76 -4.78 -24.22
CA GLN A 849 20.11 -3.58 -23.68
C GLN A 849 19.12 -3.92 -22.56
N VAL A 850 18.38 -5.03 -22.67
CA VAL A 850 17.50 -5.50 -21.60
C VAL A 850 18.32 -5.95 -20.39
N ALA A 851 19.41 -6.71 -20.59
CA ALA A 851 20.28 -7.13 -19.50
C ALA A 851 20.89 -5.94 -18.74
N GLU A 852 21.26 -4.88 -19.46
CA GLU A 852 21.73 -3.61 -18.89
C GLU A 852 20.64 -2.94 -18.04
N VAL A 853 19.42 -2.79 -18.59
CA VAL A 853 18.28 -2.19 -17.88
C VAL A 853 17.90 -3.01 -16.64
N LEU A 854 17.85 -4.34 -16.76
CA LEU A 854 17.51 -5.23 -15.64
C LEU A 854 18.61 -5.24 -14.57
N ARG A 855 19.88 -5.14 -14.97
CA ARG A 855 21.00 -5.01 -14.02
C ARG A 855 20.83 -3.74 -13.20
N ASP A 856 20.54 -2.60 -13.83
CA ASP A 856 20.38 -1.34 -13.11
C ASP A 856 19.21 -1.36 -12.12
N ARG A 857 18.19 -2.21 -12.32
CA ARG A 857 17.04 -2.40 -11.42
C ARG A 857 17.32 -3.28 -10.19
N ILE A 858 18.50 -3.89 -10.08
CA ILE A 858 18.84 -4.70 -8.90
C ILE A 858 19.00 -3.78 -7.69
N HIS A 859 18.07 -3.88 -6.74
CA HIS A 859 18.03 -3.09 -5.51
C HIS A 859 18.24 -3.95 -4.26
N ARG A 860 18.51 -5.26 -4.42
CA ARG A 860 18.77 -6.15 -3.27
C ARG A 860 20.10 -6.85 -3.42
N VAL A 861 20.82 -6.96 -2.31
CA VAL A 861 21.97 -7.84 -2.20
C VAL A 861 21.48 -9.28 -2.12
N THR A 862 21.88 -10.11 -3.09
CA THR A 862 21.49 -11.51 -3.18
C THR A 862 22.70 -12.41 -2.91
N ALA A 863 22.51 -13.41 -2.04
CA ALA A 863 23.58 -14.31 -1.61
C ALA A 863 23.47 -15.69 -2.28
N PRO A 864 24.56 -16.30 -2.74
CA PRO A 864 24.52 -17.58 -3.45
C PRO A 864 24.14 -18.74 -2.51
N VAL A 865 23.23 -19.61 -2.98
CA VAL A 865 22.88 -20.91 -2.41
C VAL A 865 22.78 -21.92 -3.55
N GLY A 866 23.86 -22.68 -3.75
CA GLY A 866 24.02 -23.51 -4.94
C GLY A 866 24.13 -22.65 -6.20
N VAL A 867 23.31 -22.95 -7.21
CA VAL A 867 23.23 -22.18 -8.47
C VAL A 867 22.18 -21.07 -8.43
N LEU A 868 21.46 -20.93 -7.32
CA LEU A 868 20.47 -19.89 -7.08
C LEU A 868 21.06 -18.82 -6.17
N ARG A 869 20.47 -17.63 -6.17
CA ARG A 869 20.71 -16.60 -5.17
C ARG A 869 19.47 -16.35 -4.34
N VAL A 870 19.63 -16.39 -3.02
CA VAL A 870 18.56 -16.05 -2.07
C VAL A 870 18.17 -14.59 -2.27
N HIS A 871 16.86 -14.34 -2.27
CA HIS A 871 16.17 -13.08 -2.55
C HIS A 871 16.12 -12.64 -4.02
N ALA A 872 16.67 -13.43 -4.95
CA ALA A 872 16.43 -13.24 -6.38
C ALA A 872 15.10 -13.90 -6.82
N ARG A 873 14.58 -13.45 -7.97
CA ARG A 873 13.32 -13.89 -8.55
C ARG A 873 13.52 -14.95 -9.62
N TYR A 874 12.75 -16.03 -9.51
CA TYR A 874 12.77 -17.17 -10.42
C TYR A 874 11.35 -17.47 -10.86
N SER A 875 11.16 -17.63 -12.17
CA SER A 875 10.04 -18.38 -12.69
C SER A 875 10.09 -19.80 -12.14
N ARG A 876 8.93 -20.46 -12.15
CA ARG A 876 8.83 -21.85 -11.74
C ARG A 876 9.72 -22.77 -12.58
N ASN A 877 9.93 -22.43 -13.86
CA ASN A 877 10.74 -23.24 -14.77
C ASN A 877 12.22 -23.15 -14.41
N GLU A 878 12.71 -21.94 -14.14
CA GLU A 878 14.08 -21.69 -13.71
C GLU A 878 14.39 -22.37 -12.38
N ALA A 879 13.49 -22.26 -11.40
CA ALA A 879 13.62 -22.94 -10.12
C ALA A 879 13.74 -24.46 -10.31
N CYS A 880 12.88 -25.09 -11.11
CA CYS A 880 13.00 -26.52 -11.39
C CYS A 880 14.28 -26.89 -12.15
N ALA A 881 14.71 -26.07 -13.11
CA ALA A 881 15.92 -26.30 -13.89
C ALA A 881 17.18 -26.24 -13.02
N ALA A 882 17.20 -25.34 -12.03
CA ALA A 882 18.26 -25.24 -11.03
C ALA A 882 18.44 -26.54 -10.22
N PHE A 883 17.36 -27.30 -10.01
CA PHE A 883 17.33 -28.59 -9.29
C PHE A 883 17.17 -29.80 -10.22
N GLY A 884 17.82 -29.86 -11.38
CA GLY A 884 17.85 -31.14 -12.11
C GLY A 884 16.80 -31.37 -13.17
N MET A 885 15.74 -30.59 -13.20
CA MET A 885 14.58 -30.98 -13.98
C MET A 885 14.80 -30.72 -15.47
N THR A 886 14.78 -31.80 -16.27
CA THR A 886 14.95 -31.75 -17.73
C THR A 886 13.66 -31.39 -18.48
N ASN A 887 12.50 -31.46 -17.81
CA ASN A 887 11.22 -31.00 -18.34
C ASN A 887 10.40 -30.27 -17.26
N PRO A 888 10.71 -29.00 -16.95
CA PRO A 888 9.98 -28.21 -15.96
C PRO A 888 8.48 -28.05 -16.26
N GLY A 889 8.09 -28.10 -17.54
CA GLY A 889 6.69 -27.86 -17.96
C GLY A 889 5.71 -28.94 -17.52
N SER A 890 6.19 -30.09 -17.05
CA SER A 890 5.35 -31.16 -16.48
C SER A 890 4.78 -30.85 -15.09
N LEU A 891 5.24 -29.79 -14.43
CA LEU A 891 4.82 -29.45 -13.06
C LEU A 891 3.42 -28.82 -13.01
N ARG A 892 2.48 -29.49 -12.33
CA ARG A 892 1.10 -29.02 -12.11
C ARG A 892 0.79 -28.61 -10.67
N GLU A 893 1.64 -28.99 -9.72
CA GLU A 893 1.40 -28.86 -8.27
C GLU A 893 2.19 -27.69 -7.65
N GLY A 894 1.75 -27.22 -6.48
CA GLY A 894 2.41 -26.14 -5.72
C GLY A 894 3.60 -26.59 -4.87
N VAL A 895 3.82 -27.90 -4.73
CA VAL A 895 5.02 -28.48 -4.09
C VAL A 895 5.56 -29.56 -4.99
N LYS A 896 6.89 -29.69 -5.05
CA LYS A 896 7.56 -30.73 -5.85
C LYS A 896 8.70 -31.38 -5.09
N TRP A 897 8.58 -32.70 -4.87
CA TRP A 897 9.69 -33.54 -4.44
C TRP A 897 10.58 -33.93 -5.63
N LEU A 898 11.89 -33.75 -5.48
CA LEU A 898 12.92 -34.10 -6.46
C LEU A 898 13.88 -35.13 -5.85
N PRO A 899 13.64 -36.44 -6.08
CA PRO A 899 14.40 -37.51 -5.42
C PRO A 899 15.90 -37.47 -5.69
N ALA A 900 16.32 -37.09 -6.91
CA ALA A 900 17.72 -37.06 -7.32
C ALA A 900 18.52 -35.98 -6.57
N GLU A 901 17.86 -34.88 -6.19
CA GLU A 901 18.46 -33.76 -5.47
C GLU A 901 18.12 -33.81 -3.97
N GLN A 902 17.32 -34.79 -3.52
CA GLN A 902 16.77 -34.87 -2.16
C GLN A 902 16.12 -33.56 -1.69
N ALA A 903 15.42 -32.86 -2.60
CA ALA A 903 14.90 -31.51 -2.35
C ALA A 903 13.38 -31.43 -2.55
N ASP A 904 12.70 -30.76 -1.62
CA ASP A 904 11.31 -30.34 -1.75
C ASP A 904 11.26 -28.84 -2.13
N LEU A 905 10.62 -28.51 -3.26
CA LEU A 905 10.43 -27.14 -3.75
C LEU A 905 9.01 -26.67 -3.45
N PHE A 906 8.86 -25.61 -2.66
CA PHE A 906 7.57 -25.05 -2.25
C PHE A 906 7.30 -23.76 -3.02
N PHE A 907 6.26 -23.74 -3.85
CA PHE A 907 5.81 -22.56 -4.60
C PHE A 907 4.57 -21.96 -3.96
N VAL A 908 4.76 -20.92 -3.15
CA VAL A 908 3.70 -20.27 -2.37
C VAL A 908 3.25 -18.99 -3.07
N THR A 909 1.94 -18.86 -3.27
CA THR A 909 1.29 -17.60 -3.69
C THR A 909 0.48 -17.08 -2.52
N LEU A 910 0.83 -15.90 -1.99
CA LEU A 910 0.22 -15.35 -0.78
C LEU A 910 -1.24 -14.94 -1.02
N VAL A 911 -1.54 -14.30 -2.16
CA VAL A 911 -2.90 -13.91 -2.57
C VAL A 911 -3.47 -14.95 -3.53
N LYS A 912 -4.39 -15.79 -3.03
CA LYS A 912 -4.97 -16.92 -3.79
C LYS A 912 -6.16 -16.55 -4.69
N SER A 913 -6.84 -15.42 -4.47
CA SER A 913 -8.01 -14.95 -5.24
C SER A 913 -8.15 -13.42 -5.13
N GLU A 914 -8.24 -12.71 -6.26
CA GLU A 914 -8.52 -11.26 -6.31
C GLU A 914 -9.99 -10.92 -6.63
N GLN A 915 -10.78 -11.86 -7.16
CA GLN A 915 -12.15 -11.55 -7.63
C GLN A 915 -13.16 -11.45 -6.49
N HIS A 916 -12.93 -12.16 -5.38
CA HIS A 916 -13.73 -12.08 -4.16
C HIS A 916 -12.85 -12.34 -2.92
N TYR A 917 -13.03 -11.54 -1.87
CA TYR A 917 -12.42 -11.80 -0.55
C TYR A 917 -12.97 -13.12 -0.02
N SER A 918 -12.08 -14.09 0.19
CA SER A 918 -12.41 -15.39 0.78
C SER A 918 -11.70 -15.49 2.14
N PRO A 919 -12.44 -15.30 3.26
CA PRO A 919 -11.85 -15.29 4.60
C PRO A 919 -11.12 -16.60 4.96
N THR A 920 -11.56 -17.72 4.39
CA THR A 920 -11.07 -19.06 4.72
C THR A 920 -9.72 -19.40 4.09
N THR A 921 -9.31 -18.71 3.03
CA THR A 921 -8.06 -19.00 2.28
C THR A 921 -6.91 -18.04 2.57
N MET A 922 -7.19 -16.94 3.29
CA MET A 922 -6.27 -15.83 3.52
C MET A 922 -5.18 -16.12 4.58
N TYR A 923 -5.45 -17.00 5.55
CA TYR A 923 -4.57 -17.21 6.72
C TYR A 923 -3.69 -18.48 6.67
N ALA A 924 -3.67 -19.20 5.54
CA ALA A 924 -2.99 -20.49 5.45
C ALA A 924 -1.45 -20.35 5.43
N ASP A 925 -0.93 -19.47 4.58
CA ASP A 925 0.50 -19.28 4.33
C ASP A 925 0.93 -17.85 4.71
N ARG A 926 1.82 -17.69 5.69
CA ARG A 926 2.19 -16.36 6.23
C ARG A 926 3.57 -16.31 6.88
N ALA A 927 4.18 -15.13 6.90
CA ALA A 927 5.36 -14.89 7.73
C ALA A 927 4.95 -14.54 9.17
N ILE A 928 5.52 -15.26 10.15
CA ILE A 928 5.36 -15.01 11.58
C ILE A 928 6.42 -13.98 12.03
N THR A 929 7.67 -14.21 11.65
CA THR A 929 8.80 -13.28 11.84
C THR A 929 9.62 -13.24 10.55
N GLU A 930 10.69 -12.44 10.51
CA GLU A 930 11.63 -12.44 9.37
C GLU A 930 12.23 -13.84 9.11
N ARG A 931 12.24 -14.74 10.10
CA ARG A 931 12.78 -16.10 9.96
C ARG A 931 11.72 -17.21 10.04
N LEU A 932 10.57 -16.97 10.66
CA LEU A 932 9.56 -18.00 10.85
C LEU A 932 8.43 -17.86 9.82
N PHE A 933 8.14 -18.93 9.09
CA PHE A 933 7.12 -18.98 8.05
C PHE A 933 6.12 -20.11 8.31
N GLN A 934 4.83 -19.80 8.36
CA GLN A 934 3.75 -20.78 8.45
C GLN A 934 3.31 -21.18 7.05
N TRP A 935 3.21 -22.48 6.80
CA TRP A 935 2.74 -23.06 5.55
C TRP A 935 1.71 -24.16 5.79
N GLU A 936 0.68 -24.24 4.96
CA GLU A 936 -0.34 -25.29 5.02
C GLU A 936 -0.17 -26.30 3.88
N SER A 937 -0.20 -27.59 4.21
CA SER A 937 -0.04 -28.67 3.25
C SER A 937 -1.26 -28.86 2.35
N GLN A 938 -1.12 -29.70 1.31
CA GLN A 938 -2.26 -30.17 0.53
C GLN A 938 -3.30 -30.85 1.44
N SER A 939 -4.59 -30.72 1.11
CA SER A 939 -5.73 -31.13 1.96
C SER A 939 -5.72 -32.60 2.39
N THR A 940 -5.04 -33.48 1.66
CA THR A 940 -4.92 -34.91 1.95
C THR A 940 -3.65 -35.29 2.71
N THR A 941 -2.68 -34.38 2.84
CA THR A 941 -1.42 -34.65 3.54
C THR A 941 -1.68 -34.68 5.03
N SER A 942 -1.27 -35.77 5.66
CA SER A 942 -1.35 -35.96 7.11
C SER A 942 0.00 -36.24 7.73
N GLU A 943 0.09 -36.03 9.04
CA GLU A 943 1.30 -36.29 9.82
C GLU A 943 1.80 -37.72 9.61
N SER A 944 0.90 -38.70 9.62
CA SER A 944 1.24 -40.11 9.41
C SER A 944 1.55 -40.47 7.94
N SER A 945 1.31 -39.57 6.98
CA SER A 945 1.57 -39.85 5.57
C SER A 945 3.08 -39.83 5.27
N ALA A 946 3.50 -40.55 4.22
CA ALA A 946 4.91 -40.57 3.81
C ALA A 946 5.48 -39.17 3.52
N THR A 947 4.65 -38.27 2.96
CA THR A 947 4.99 -36.87 2.71
C THR A 947 5.10 -36.06 4.01
N GLY A 948 4.13 -36.18 4.92
CA GLY A 948 4.18 -35.51 6.23
C GLY A 948 5.41 -35.91 7.04
N GLN A 949 5.69 -37.22 7.09
CA GLN A 949 6.88 -37.77 7.74
C GLN A 949 8.19 -37.30 7.09
N ARG A 950 8.21 -37.06 5.77
CA ARG A 950 9.37 -36.47 5.09
C ARG A 950 9.60 -35.03 5.53
N TYR A 951 8.55 -34.21 5.62
CA TYR A 951 8.67 -32.84 6.09
C TYR A 951 9.16 -32.74 7.54
N VAL A 952 8.57 -33.51 8.46
CA VAL A 952 8.93 -33.48 9.89
C VAL A 952 10.37 -33.94 10.12
N HIS A 953 10.81 -34.97 9.40
CA HIS A 953 12.14 -35.58 9.59
C HIS A 953 13.14 -35.21 8.49
N HIS A 954 12.93 -34.12 7.76
CA HIS A 954 13.69 -33.80 6.56
C HIS A 954 15.21 -33.70 6.83
N ALA A 955 15.62 -33.05 7.92
CA ALA A 955 17.03 -32.86 8.27
C ALA A 955 17.71 -34.19 8.62
N ALA A 956 17.05 -35.05 9.40
CA ALA A 956 17.55 -36.38 9.74
C ALA A 956 17.64 -37.32 8.53
N ARG A 957 16.81 -37.09 7.51
CA ARG A 957 16.80 -37.84 6.25
C ARG A 957 17.75 -37.25 5.19
N GLY A 958 18.45 -36.17 5.49
CA GLY A 958 19.37 -35.50 4.56
C GLY A 958 18.67 -34.76 3.40
N SER A 959 17.37 -34.49 3.51
CA SER A 959 16.60 -33.76 2.50
C SER A 959 16.46 -32.28 2.83
N THR A 960 16.51 -31.42 1.82
CA THR A 960 16.33 -29.97 1.95
C THR A 960 14.94 -29.52 1.53
N VAL A 961 14.47 -28.41 2.09
CA VAL A 961 13.17 -27.82 1.75
C VAL A 961 13.41 -26.36 1.37
N HIS A 962 12.91 -25.94 0.21
CA HIS A 962 13.21 -24.65 -0.41
C HIS A 962 11.93 -23.84 -0.66
N LEU A 963 11.91 -22.59 -0.21
CA LEU A 963 10.74 -21.74 -0.30
C LEU A 963 10.86 -20.72 -1.45
N PHE A 964 9.88 -20.73 -2.35
CA PHE A 964 9.68 -19.77 -3.42
C PHE A 964 8.34 -19.06 -3.19
N VAL A 965 8.35 -17.75 -2.96
CA VAL A 965 7.16 -16.97 -2.59
C VAL A 965 6.88 -15.92 -3.64
N ARG A 966 5.60 -15.72 -3.96
CA ARG A 966 5.13 -14.54 -4.69
C ARG A 966 3.84 -14.03 -4.08
N GLU A 967 3.54 -12.77 -4.34
CA GLU A 967 2.32 -12.13 -3.85
C GLU A 967 1.09 -12.60 -4.63
N THR A 968 1.04 -12.38 -5.94
CA THR A 968 -0.11 -12.72 -6.80
C THR A 968 0.27 -13.64 -7.96
N ARG A 969 -0.73 -14.33 -8.52
CA ARG A 969 -0.61 -15.17 -9.73
C ARG A 969 -1.12 -14.44 -10.98
N VAL A 970 -1.74 -13.27 -10.86
CA VAL A 970 -2.40 -12.59 -11.97
C VAL A 970 -1.38 -12.18 -13.04
N PRO A 971 -1.51 -12.69 -14.27
CA PRO A 971 -0.60 -12.31 -15.35
C PRO A 971 -0.77 -10.85 -15.76
N ASP A 972 0.34 -10.16 -16.02
CA ASP A 972 0.29 -8.86 -16.69
C ASP A 972 0.22 -9.03 -18.22
N ARG A 973 -0.99 -9.26 -18.73
CA ARG A 973 -1.27 -9.54 -20.15
C ARG A 973 -0.32 -10.62 -20.71
N ASP A 974 0.56 -10.23 -21.65
CA ASP A 974 1.43 -11.14 -22.40
C ASP A 974 2.74 -11.46 -21.66
N LEU A 975 3.03 -10.82 -20.50
CA LEU A 975 4.25 -11.06 -19.72
C LEU A 975 4.20 -12.35 -18.89
N GLY A 976 3.00 -12.94 -18.73
CA GLY A 976 2.81 -14.13 -17.92
C GLY A 976 2.67 -13.83 -16.43
N ALA A 977 2.60 -14.89 -15.62
CA ALA A 977 2.42 -14.77 -14.18
C ALA A 977 3.71 -14.28 -13.51
N PRO A 978 3.62 -13.47 -12.43
CA PRO A 978 4.79 -13.00 -11.70
C PRO A 978 5.69 -14.14 -11.22
N ALA A 979 7.00 -13.88 -11.27
CA ALA A 979 8.05 -14.76 -10.77
C ALA A 979 8.01 -14.88 -9.24
N TYR A 980 8.63 -15.93 -8.71
CA TYR A 980 8.74 -16.18 -7.27
C TYR A 980 10.08 -15.67 -6.75
N LEU A 981 10.07 -14.97 -5.63
CA LEU A 981 11.27 -14.68 -4.85
C LEU A 981 11.71 -15.95 -4.11
N TYR A 982 12.98 -16.33 -4.26
CA TYR A 982 13.55 -17.46 -3.54
C TYR A 982 13.97 -17.05 -2.12
N ALA A 983 13.19 -17.44 -1.11
CA ALA A 983 13.42 -17.11 0.30
C ALA A 983 14.54 -17.95 0.94
N GLY A 984 15.02 -18.98 0.24
CA GLY A 984 16.10 -19.83 0.72
C GLY A 984 15.62 -21.17 1.29
N PRO A 985 16.56 -21.97 1.84
CA PRO A 985 16.26 -23.23 2.50
C PRO A 985 15.62 -23.00 3.87
N MET A 986 14.76 -23.93 4.28
CA MET A 986 14.04 -23.90 5.55
C MET A 986 14.13 -25.20 6.34
N THR A 987 14.00 -25.08 7.67
CA THR A 987 14.08 -26.18 8.63
C THR A 987 12.77 -26.30 9.42
N TYR A 988 12.30 -27.53 9.61
CA TYR A 988 11.07 -27.82 10.35
C TYR A 988 11.18 -27.38 11.83
N ARG A 989 10.12 -26.76 12.38
CA ARG A 989 10.04 -26.40 13.81
C ARG A 989 8.90 -27.12 14.53
N GLN A 990 7.66 -26.92 14.09
CA GLN A 990 6.48 -27.53 14.70
C GLN A 990 5.33 -27.60 13.69
N HIS A 991 4.28 -28.36 13.99
CA HIS A 991 3.06 -28.35 13.19
C HIS A 991 1.80 -28.50 14.05
N SER A 992 0.65 -28.24 13.45
CA SER A 992 -0.68 -28.46 14.02
C SER A 992 -1.63 -28.93 12.91
N GLY A 993 -2.67 -29.70 13.27
CA GLY A 993 -3.66 -30.18 12.31
C GLY A 993 -3.23 -31.47 11.59
N GLU A 994 -4.22 -32.32 11.29
CA GLU A 994 -3.99 -33.65 10.71
C GLU A 994 -4.24 -33.68 9.19
N ARG A 995 -5.25 -32.98 8.65
CA ARG A 995 -5.58 -32.94 7.20
C ARG A 995 -6.25 -31.61 6.85
N PRO A 996 -5.52 -30.59 6.36
CA PRO A 996 -4.08 -30.54 6.12
C PRO A 996 -3.23 -30.34 7.38
N MET A 997 -1.92 -30.57 7.27
CA MET A 997 -0.92 -30.15 8.25
C MET A 997 -0.59 -28.67 8.08
N ARG A 998 -0.56 -27.92 9.18
CA ARG A 998 -0.08 -26.53 9.23
C ARG A 998 1.28 -26.51 9.92
N ILE A 999 2.34 -26.26 9.16
CA ILE A 999 3.74 -26.40 9.59
C ILE A 999 4.37 -25.02 9.75
N VAL A 1000 5.11 -24.82 10.83
CA VAL A 1000 6.01 -23.67 11.03
C VAL A 1000 7.42 -24.07 10.63
N TRP A 1001 7.96 -23.35 9.67
CA TRP A 1001 9.32 -23.48 9.13
C TRP A 1001 10.19 -22.31 9.60
N GLU A 1002 11.48 -22.56 9.78
CA GLU A 1002 12.48 -21.52 10.00
C GLU A 1002 13.42 -21.40 8.80
N LEU A 1003 13.54 -20.19 8.27
CA LEU A 1003 14.41 -19.83 7.17
C LEU A 1003 15.85 -19.61 7.65
N ALA A 1004 16.81 -20.12 6.88
CA ALA A 1004 18.23 -19.92 7.16
C ALA A 1004 18.63 -18.42 7.04
N THR A 1005 18.08 -17.76 6.02
CA THR A 1005 18.27 -16.33 5.75
C THR A 1005 16.97 -15.59 6.08
N PRO A 1006 17.02 -14.47 6.82
CA PRO A 1006 15.83 -13.69 7.10
C PRO A 1006 15.24 -13.10 5.81
N LEU A 1007 13.91 -13.11 5.71
CA LEU A 1007 13.16 -12.52 4.61
C LEU A 1007 13.53 -11.04 4.45
N PRO A 1008 13.61 -10.54 3.20
CA PRO A 1008 13.85 -9.13 2.97
C PRO A 1008 12.63 -8.33 3.48
N PRO A 1009 12.84 -7.09 3.96
CA PRO A 1009 11.79 -6.36 4.70
C PRO A 1009 10.48 -6.16 3.91
N ASP A 1010 10.58 -5.94 2.60
CA ASP A 1010 9.45 -5.78 1.69
C ASP A 1010 8.60 -7.06 1.60
N LEU A 1011 9.24 -8.22 1.41
CA LEU A 1011 8.55 -9.51 1.37
C LEU A 1011 8.01 -9.90 2.76
N TYR A 1012 8.74 -9.61 3.84
CA TYR A 1012 8.25 -9.85 5.19
C TYR A 1012 6.98 -9.03 5.46
N ALA A 1013 6.96 -7.74 5.08
CA ALA A 1013 5.79 -6.90 5.19
C ALA A 1013 4.61 -7.47 4.37
N ALA A 1014 4.82 -7.85 3.11
CA ALA A 1014 3.77 -8.46 2.28
C ALA A 1014 3.23 -9.77 2.89
N ALA A 1015 4.12 -10.67 3.30
CA ALA A 1015 3.77 -11.99 3.84
C ALA A 1015 3.19 -11.95 5.27
N ARG A 1016 3.47 -10.90 6.04
CA ARG A 1016 2.87 -10.65 7.36
C ARG A 1016 1.48 -10.02 7.22
N THR A 1017 1.32 -9.05 6.33
CA THR A 1017 0.09 -8.24 6.32
C THR A 1017 -1.11 -8.95 5.69
N ILE A 1018 -0.89 -10.04 4.97
CA ILE A 1018 -1.98 -10.92 4.51
C ILE A 1018 -2.58 -11.72 5.69
N ALA A 1019 -1.89 -11.77 6.83
CA ALA A 1019 -2.31 -12.49 8.03
C ALA A 1019 -2.75 -11.61 9.20
N ALA A 1020 -2.64 -10.29 9.07
CA ALA A 1020 -3.01 -9.28 10.04
C ALA A 1020 -4.01 -8.33 9.41
#